data_AF-R7H4V9-F1
#
_entry.id   AF-R7H4V9-F1
#
_cell.length_a   1.000
_cell.length_b   1.000
_cell.length_c   1.000
_cell.angle_alpha   90.00
_cell.angle_beta   90.00
_cell.angle_gamma   90.00
#
_symmetry.space_group_name_H-M   'P 1'
#
loop_
_entity.id
_entity.type
_entity.pdbx_description
1 polymer ?
#
loop_
_entity_poly.entity_id
_entity_poly.type
_entity_poly.pdbx_seq_one_letter_code
_entity_poly.pdbx_strand_id
1 'polypeptide(L)'
;MNKLSTLLLCAVLSAQTFSSKVHAIETELSAAHGYVETIDGKVGAAGINIPSEALNSSGRPQMNNTLSAWTSTSVCAVYYFHHPAATVSNTLKLNVKALQTAKFRLTVTDPDSPATPLYTKEFSAKGPFLGGEVEVGMGDITFTRSAYYRYKLECVSGCNAINNISRFKFSTSSNEASYAANYLSSPSVHLNNWHSTASGAPSGDGYDWLFEEIMIPAESDLVGTYAEAIGALNGYMGIQMNGYVDGEPRHDVLFSMWDDGSTDEDPNLPEHLRAGAVDWDEKTTVNRFGNEGTGVQTYRRGNYWTPGTYVQFITNCRPETTSYTTVENGKTVVHEQHNMLVSTWFNALDGKGWQYMATVRKRNSSTYFSTWYSFLENYVWTNGQASRKAYYRNGYGRARATGKWYNFNSVGFGHTDGGKEDGARADYGQGVTENASDRTFFMQTGGYTSTKQTASIVSLATDNTVVDTIDIAPLDLRVRQAIQKEIDRATEDELFTQNLLDKKGWTVIEKSSEETSGEGTNGRAQQIVDGDDNTYWHPQWRGGTATLPHTIVVDMKTINNVGGFQFKMGDDPTRFIKAYDIYGSTDNSKWTLLCSDDAAPTKSEFRKLLDVSVDIRYFKIVIRQTTATDGPWLRIYEVDLCSGKSIKSTLSGRVTCNGKPVNGATVNLRSLEKVYDATTDEFGYYTINVDRTDLTYQLTAWADGYYSYYESQPIEIKGRVVKDIDLKPMTAINSVSITGDIPSDAARYNISGQRVEQGTRGIVIVNGKKYLTK
;
A
#
# COMPACT_ATOMS: atom_id res chain seq x y z
N MET A 1 92.81 64.18 -5.74
CA MET A 1 93.67 63.02 -6.06
C MET A 1 93.46 61.98 -4.96
N ASN A 2 92.65 60.96 -5.24
CA ASN A 2 93.05 59.53 -5.35
C ASN A 2 93.00 58.80 -4.00
N LYS A 3 92.41 57.60 -3.83
CA LYS A 3 91.65 56.70 -4.71
C LYS A 3 90.99 55.63 -3.81
N LEU A 4 89.71 55.39 -4.10
CA LEU A 4 88.90 54.16 -3.97
C LEU A 4 88.70 53.44 -2.63
N SER A 5 87.44 53.06 -2.47
CA SER A 5 86.69 52.74 -1.27
C SER A 5 86.61 51.25 -0.93
N THR A 6 86.24 51.04 0.32
CA THR A 6 86.21 49.85 1.18
C THR A 6 85.11 48.83 0.84
N LEU A 7 85.47 47.56 0.89
CA LEU A 7 84.64 46.34 1.04
C LEU A 7 85.37 45.53 2.14
N LEU A 8 84.80 44.75 3.06
CA LEU A 8 83.46 44.21 3.32
C LEU A 8 83.57 43.48 4.68
N LEU A 9 82.80 43.83 5.73
CA LEU A 9 82.37 42.93 6.82
C LEU A 9 81.60 43.72 7.90
N CYS A 10 80.35 43.32 8.20
CA CYS A 10 79.79 43.09 9.54
C CYS A 10 78.26 43.19 9.57
N ALA A 11 77.66 42.10 10.06
CA ALA A 11 76.33 41.87 10.60
C ALA A 11 75.31 43.04 10.67
N VAL A 12 74.14 42.81 10.08
CA VAL A 12 72.87 43.43 10.54
C VAL A 12 71.82 42.32 10.65
N LEU A 13 71.26 42.19 11.86
CA LEU A 13 70.07 41.40 12.15
C LEU A 13 68.94 41.77 11.19
N SER A 14 68.38 40.79 10.48
CA SER A 14 67.01 40.90 9.98
C SER A 14 66.16 39.90 10.76
N ALA A 15 65.18 40.43 11.47
CA ALA A 15 64.15 39.66 12.12
C ALA A 15 63.47 38.79 11.06
N GLN A 16 63.57 37.46 11.22
CA GLN A 16 62.67 36.54 10.55
C GLN A 16 61.27 36.81 11.12
N THR A 17 60.50 37.66 10.45
CA THR A 17 59.05 37.57 10.52
C THR A 17 58.70 36.20 9.96
N PHE A 18 58.47 35.23 10.85
CA PHE A 18 57.67 34.06 10.52
C PHE A 18 56.34 34.59 9.99
N SER A 19 56.22 34.69 8.67
CA SER A 19 54.93 34.78 8.01
C SER A 19 54.24 33.46 8.35
N SER A 20 53.33 33.51 9.31
CA SER A 20 52.33 32.47 9.48
C SER A 20 51.61 32.34 8.14
N LYS A 21 52.03 31.38 7.31
CA LYS A 21 51.22 30.93 6.18
C LYS A 21 49.87 30.56 6.78
N VAL A 22 48.87 31.41 6.60
CA VAL A 22 47.49 31.05 6.82
C VAL A 22 47.27 29.83 5.93
N HIS A 23 47.12 28.65 6.53
CA HIS A 23 46.87 27.42 5.79
C HIS A 23 45.51 27.59 5.11
N ALA A 24 45.52 27.86 3.81
CA ALA A 24 44.30 27.90 3.03
C ALA A 24 43.89 26.46 2.72
N ILE A 25 42.65 26.10 3.03
CA ILE A 25 42.05 24.83 2.61
C ILE A 25 41.57 25.02 1.18
N GLU A 26 42.04 24.17 0.28
CA GLU A 26 41.55 24.11 -1.10
C GLU A 26 40.66 22.88 -1.31
N THR A 27 39.57 23.04 -2.05
CA THR A 27 38.67 21.94 -2.40
C THR A 27 38.24 22.04 -3.85
N GLU A 28 38.16 20.91 -4.54
CA GLU A 28 37.57 20.81 -5.88
C GLU A 28 36.26 20.01 -5.81
N LEU A 29 35.20 20.56 -6.40
CA LEU A 29 33.87 19.97 -6.45
C LEU A 29 33.43 19.79 -7.90
N SER A 30 32.74 18.68 -8.19
CA SER A 30 32.38 18.34 -9.57
C SER A 30 31.30 19.25 -10.14
N ALA A 31 31.53 19.76 -11.35
CA ALA A 31 30.51 20.46 -12.13
C ALA A 31 29.44 19.53 -12.72
N ALA A 32 29.61 18.21 -12.59
CA ALA A 32 28.58 17.22 -12.91
C ALA A 32 27.61 16.94 -11.76
N HIS A 33 27.87 17.43 -10.53
CA HIS A 33 26.99 17.25 -9.37
C HIS A 33 26.07 18.46 -9.18
N GLY A 34 25.13 18.62 -10.11
CA GLY A 34 24.14 19.71 -10.12
C GLY A 34 22.95 19.33 -11.00
N TYR A 35 22.15 20.32 -11.38
CA TYR A 35 20.99 20.12 -12.27
C TYR A 35 20.77 21.32 -13.19
N VAL A 36 19.87 21.14 -14.15
CA VAL A 36 19.57 22.13 -15.19
C VAL A 36 18.23 22.78 -14.93
N GLU A 37 18.19 24.11 -15.03
CA GLU A 37 16.99 24.92 -15.01
C GLU A 37 16.92 25.84 -16.23
N THR A 38 15.73 26.32 -16.57
CA THR A 38 15.57 27.54 -17.36
C THR A 38 15.99 28.77 -16.55
N ILE A 39 16.24 29.90 -17.23
CA ILE A 39 16.64 31.15 -16.55
C ILE A 39 15.59 31.63 -15.53
N ASP A 40 14.31 31.35 -15.75
CA ASP A 40 13.19 31.63 -14.86
C ASP A 40 12.95 30.57 -13.77
N GLY A 41 13.78 29.52 -13.70
CA GLY A 41 13.81 28.57 -12.58
C GLY A 41 13.05 27.25 -12.79
N LYS A 42 12.59 26.95 -14.02
CA LYS A 42 11.93 25.67 -14.32
C LYS A 42 12.96 24.54 -14.45
N VAL A 43 12.81 23.54 -13.59
CA VAL A 43 13.69 22.36 -13.52
C VAL A 43 13.47 21.43 -14.72
N GLY A 44 14.52 20.71 -15.14
CA GLY A 44 14.42 19.68 -16.18
C GLY A 44 14.48 20.23 -17.61
N ALA A 45 15.05 21.42 -17.78
CA ALA A 45 15.26 22.01 -19.10
C ALA A 45 16.37 21.28 -19.88
N ALA A 46 16.27 21.32 -21.21
CA ALA A 46 17.29 20.78 -22.11
C ALA A 46 18.27 21.87 -22.57
N GLY A 47 19.48 21.48 -22.99
CA GLY A 47 20.50 22.39 -23.52
C GLY A 47 21.76 22.51 -22.67
N ILE A 48 21.86 21.69 -21.61
CA ILE A 48 23.08 21.37 -20.86
C ILE A 48 23.01 19.88 -20.52
N ASN A 49 24.11 19.15 -20.64
CA ASN A 49 24.22 17.78 -20.16
C ASN A 49 24.98 17.75 -18.82
N ILE A 50 24.28 17.34 -17.76
CA ILE A 50 24.85 17.15 -16.41
C ILE A 50 24.60 15.69 -16.01
N PRO A 51 25.60 14.80 -16.17
CA PRO A 51 25.41 13.35 -16.06
C PRO A 51 25.38 12.81 -14.61
N SER A 52 25.40 13.69 -13.60
CA SER A 52 25.57 13.32 -12.17
C SER A 52 26.94 12.68 -11.86
N GLU A 53 27.19 12.40 -10.58
CA GLU A 53 28.40 11.73 -10.09
C GLU A 53 28.00 10.52 -9.24
N ALA A 54 28.74 9.42 -9.37
CA ALA A 54 28.66 8.33 -8.42
C ALA A 54 29.30 8.75 -7.09
N LEU A 55 28.96 8.07 -6.00
CA LEU A 55 29.55 8.31 -4.70
C LEU A 55 30.79 7.46 -4.48
N ASN A 56 31.79 8.01 -3.79
CA ASN A 56 32.94 7.25 -3.32
C ASN A 56 32.61 6.47 -2.03
N SER A 57 33.58 5.71 -1.51
CA SER A 57 33.41 4.90 -0.29
C SER A 57 33.12 5.73 0.98
N SER A 58 33.33 7.04 0.93
CA SER A 58 32.99 7.99 2.01
C SER A 58 31.67 8.72 1.74
N GLY A 59 30.87 8.27 0.77
CA GLY A 59 29.57 8.85 0.44
C GLY A 59 29.65 10.19 -0.31
N ARG A 60 30.82 10.61 -0.80
CA ARG A 60 30.99 11.91 -1.48
C ARG A 60 30.88 11.78 -3.00
N PRO A 61 30.34 12.81 -3.69
CA PRO A 61 30.38 12.86 -5.14
C PRO A 61 31.80 12.70 -5.65
N GLN A 62 31.98 11.76 -6.58
CA GLN A 62 33.23 11.58 -7.29
C GLN A 62 33.50 12.78 -8.23
N MET A 63 34.64 12.71 -8.90
CA MET A 63 35.09 13.70 -9.86
C MET A 63 35.45 12.99 -11.16
N ASN A 64 34.54 12.15 -11.67
CA ASN A 64 34.78 11.36 -12.88
C ASN A 64 34.13 11.99 -14.11
N ASN A 65 33.05 12.74 -13.91
CA ASN A 65 32.25 13.29 -14.98
C ASN A 65 32.48 14.80 -15.16
N THR A 66 31.93 15.36 -16.24
CA THR A 66 31.99 16.80 -16.53
C THR A 66 30.63 17.26 -17.06
N LEU A 67 30.27 18.52 -16.80
CA LEU A 67 29.16 19.17 -17.51
C LEU A 67 29.58 19.38 -18.96
N SER A 68 28.69 19.10 -19.91
CA SER A 68 28.97 19.22 -21.34
C SER A 68 27.75 19.71 -22.13
N ALA A 69 27.90 19.84 -23.45
CA ALA A 69 26.80 20.13 -24.39
C ALA A 69 25.95 21.36 -24.02
N TRP A 70 26.59 22.44 -23.58
CA TRP A 70 25.89 23.69 -23.27
C TRP A 70 25.56 24.46 -24.56
N THR A 71 24.30 24.41 -25.01
CA THR A 71 23.89 24.93 -26.32
C THR A 71 23.01 26.16 -26.27
N SER A 72 22.44 26.50 -25.10
CA SER A 72 21.44 27.57 -24.97
C SER A 72 21.74 28.55 -23.84
N THR A 73 21.48 29.84 -24.10
CA THR A 73 21.49 30.93 -23.11
C THR A 73 20.20 31.00 -22.29
N SER A 74 19.19 30.20 -22.65
CA SER A 74 17.88 30.17 -21.98
C SER A 74 17.83 29.17 -20.82
N VAL A 75 18.96 28.52 -20.53
CA VAL A 75 19.12 27.55 -19.44
C VAL A 75 20.39 27.85 -18.64
N CYS A 76 20.40 27.42 -17.40
CA CYS A 76 21.51 27.56 -16.47
C CYS A 76 21.80 26.23 -15.76
N ALA A 77 23.05 26.08 -15.33
CA ALA A 77 23.45 25.01 -14.43
C ALA A 77 23.36 25.51 -12.99
N VAL A 78 22.76 24.70 -12.12
CA VAL A 78 22.52 25.06 -10.71
C VAL A 78 23.17 24.05 -9.78
N TYR A 79 23.81 24.57 -8.75
CA TYR A 79 24.56 23.82 -7.75
C TYR A 79 24.24 24.31 -6.34
N TYR A 80 24.46 23.45 -5.37
CA TYR A 80 24.45 23.81 -3.95
C TYR A 80 25.78 23.41 -3.33
N PHE A 81 26.50 24.40 -2.82
CA PHE A 81 27.79 24.19 -2.16
C PHE A 81 27.72 24.72 -0.74
N HIS A 82 28.20 23.90 0.19
CA HIS A 82 28.40 24.31 1.56
C HIS A 82 29.67 25.14 1.68
N HIS A 83 29.58 26.26 2.38
CA HIS A 83 30.73 27.12 2.67
C HIS A 83 30.78 27.48 4.15
N PRO A 84 32.00 27.65 4.71
CA PRO A 84 32.18 28.20 6.05
C PRO A 84 31.73 29.65 6.13
N ALA A 85 31.52 30.14 7.36
CA ALA A 85 31.34 31.57 7.65
C ALA A 85 32.66 32.36 7.46
N ALA A 86 33.12 32.48 6.22
CA ALA A 86 34.37 33.11 5.85
C ALA A 86 34.33 33.64 4.41
N THR A 87 35.38 34.36 4.02
CA THR A 87 35.63 34.66 2.60
C THR A 87 36.17 33.43 1.89
N VAL A 88 35.51 33.05 0.79
CA VAL A 88 35.89 31.94 -0.08
C VAL A 88 36.23 32.50 -1.47
N SER A 89 37.42 32.15 -1.96
CA SER A 89 37.83 32.39 -3.34
C SER A 89 37.34 31.26 -4.25
N ASN A 90 36.79 31.61 -5.41
CA ASN A 90 36.10 30.68 -6.30
C ASN A 90 36.69 30.74 -7.70
N THR A 91 37.08 29.59 -8.27
CA THR A 91 37.51 29.46 -9.67
C THR A 91 36.74 28.33 -10.38
N LEU A 92 36.67 28.44 -11.70
CA LEU A 92 36.00 27.46 -12.57
C LEU A 92 37.02 26.84 -13.51
N LYS A 93 37.11 25.51 -13.53
CA LYS A 93 37.91 24.75 -14.49
C LYS A 93 37.03 24.26 -15.63
N LEU A 94 37.41 24.60 -16.85
CA LEU A 94 36.62 24.30 -18.04
C LEU A 94 37.48 24.25 -19.31
N ASN A 95 36.99 23.50 -20.30
CA ASN A 95 37.58 23.46 -21.64
C ASN A 95 36.73 24.31 -22.60
N VAL A 96 37.34 25.35 -23.16
CA VAL A 96 36.72 26.21 -24.18
C VAL A 96 37.42 25.96 -25.51
N LYS A 97 36.67 25.90 -26.61
CA LYS A 97 37.20 25.74 -27.97
C LYS A 97 38.28 26.78 -28.24
N ALA A 98 39.36 26.35 -28.89
CA ALA A 98 40.55 27.16 -29.12
C ALA A 98 40.20 28.54 -29.70
N LEU A 99 40.76 29.59 -29.10
CA LEU A 99 40.55 31.01 -29.42
C LEU A 99 39.12 31.56 -29.24
N GLN A 100 38.13 30.72 -28.97
CA GLN A 100 36.75 31.15 -28.69
C GLN A 100 36.62 31.63 -27.24
N THR A 101 35.55 32.37 -26.96
CA THR A 101 35.26 32.92 -25.63
C THR A 101 33.84 32.56 -25.24
N ALA A 102 33.69 32.04 -24.02
CA ALA A 102 32.40 31.89 -23.36
C ALA A 102 32.28 32.96 -22.25
N LYS A 103 31.15 33.65 -22.20
CA LYS A 103 30.83 34.64 -21.17
C LYS A 103 29.78 34.06 -20.24
N PHE A 104 30.03 34.17 -18.95
CA PHE A 104 29.17 33.64 -17.90
C PHE A 104 28.65 34.74 -17.00
N ARG A 105 27.54 34.46 -16.32
CA ARG A 105 27.09 35.16 -15.12
C ARG A 105 26.93 34.14 -14.01
N LEU A 106 27.60 34.37 -12.89
CA LEU A 106 27.37 33.63 -11.65
C LEU A 106 26.48 34.47 -10.75
N THR A 107 25.40 33.88 -10.24
CA THR A 107 24.57 34.43 -9.17
C THR A 107 24.59 33.46 -7.99
N VAL A 108 24.95 33.95 -6.80
CA VAL A 108 24.92 33.17 -5.56
C VAL A 108 23.86 33.73 -4.63
N THR A 109 22.98 32.88 -4.12
CA THR A 109 21.87 33.24 -3.22
C THR A 109 21.90 32.40 -1.97
N ASP A 110 21.52 33.02 -0.85
CA ASP A 110 21.19 32.32 0.38
C ASP A 110 19.82 31.63 0.22
N PRO A 111 19.69 30.30 0.39
CA PRO A 111 18.41 29.61 0.32
C PRO A 111 17.37 30.11 1.36
N ASP A 112 17.80 30.64 2.51
CA ASP A 112 16.89 31.24 3.50
C ASP A 112 16.45 32.67 3.13
N SER A 113 17.03 33.27 2.08
CA SER A 113 16.68 34.60 1.58
C SER A 113 16.80 34.67 0.05
N PRO A 114 16.05 33.82 -0.70
CA PRO A 114 16.29 33.59 -2.12
C PRO A 114 15.97 34.81 -3.00
N ALA A 115 15.21 35.78 -2.48
CA ALA A 115 14.84 37.00 -3.19
C ALA A 115 16.01 37.98 -3.38
N THR A 116 17.07 37.88 -2.57
CA THR A 116 18.21 38.81 -2.62
C THR A 116 19.49 38.06 -2.94
N PRO A 117 20.11 38.26 -4.12
CA PRO A 117 21.42 37.72 -4.42
C PRO A 117 22.47 38.21 -3.41
N LEU A 118 23.25 37.27 -2.87
CA LEU A 118 24.44 37.59 -2.10
C LEU A 118 25.56 38.11 -3.00
N TYR A 119 25.62 37.59 -4.22
CA TYR A 119 26.69 37.89 -5.16
C TYR A 119 26.23 37.71 -6.60
N THR A 120 26.63 38.63 -7.47
CA THR A 120 26.47 38.49 -8.93
C THR A 120 27.72 38.99 -9.64
N LYS A 121 28.27 38.18 -10.54
CA LYS A 121 29.42 38.59 -11.37
C LYS A 121 29.36 38.01 -12.76
N GLU A 122 29.67 38.84 -13.74
CA GLU A 122 29.98 38.39 -15.10
C GLU A 122 31.48 38.17 -15.26
N PHE A 123 31.86 37.09 -15.93
CA PHE A 123 33.25 36.77 -16.24
C PHE A 123 33.34 36.07 -17.60
N SER A 124 34.55 35.87 -18.10
CA SER A 124 34.79 35.25 -19.41
C SER A 124 35.92 34.24 -19.34
N ALA A 125 35.76 33.15 -20.08
CA ALA A 125 36.79 32.14 -20.28
C ALA A 125 37.14 32.06 -21.77
N LYS A 126 38.44 32.16 -22.08
CA LYS A 126 38.95 32.08 -23.45
C LYS A 126 39.74 30.81 -23.65
N GLY A 127 39.44 30.08 -24.71
CA GLY A 127 40.16 28.86 -25.09
C GLY A 127 41.61 29.17 -25.50
N PRO A 128 42.61 28.45 -24.96
CA PRO A 128 44.00 28.61 -25.38
C PRO A 128 44.17 28.26 -26.86
N PHE A 129 45.19 28.83 -27.51
CA PHE A 129 45.46 28.57 -28.93
C PHE A 129 45.68 27.07 -29.23
N LEU A 130 46.39 26.36 -28.34
CA LEU A 130 46.68 24.93 -28.49
C LEU A 130 45.53 24.03 -27.98
N GLY A 131 44.41 24.60 -27.58
CA GLY A 131 43.38 23.89 -26.82
C GLY A 131 43.85 23.52 -25.40
N GLY A 132 42.92 23.01 -24.58
CA GLY A 132 43.19 22.61 -23.20
C GLY A 132 42.22 23.23 -22.20
N GLU A 133 42.31 22.76 -20.96
CA GLU A 133 41.55 23.30 -19.84
C GLU A 133 42.11 24.66 -19.41
N VAL A 134 41.22 25.55 -18.97
CA VAL A 134 41.56 26.83 -18.36
C VAL A 134 40.90 26.92 -17.00
N GLU A 135 41.55 27.65 -16.09
CA GLU A 135 41.00 28.01 -14.80
C GLU A 135 40.74 29.51 -14.77
N VAL A 136 39.49 29.90 -14.47
CA VAL A 136 39.08 31.32 -14.45
C VAL A 136 38.51 31.71 -13.10
N GLY A 137 38.91 32.89 -12.60
CA GLY A 137 38.43 33.41 -11.33
C GLY A 137 36.99 33.91 -11.42
N MET A 138 36.12 33.40 -10.55
CA MET A 138 34.73 33.85 -10.38
C MET A 138 34.60 34.92 -9.28
N GLY A 139 35.71 35.32 -8.65
CA GLY A 139 35.78 36.32 -7.57
C GLY A 139 35.54 35.73 -6.18
N ASP A 140 35.81 36.55 -5.16
CA ASP A 140 35.70 36.16 -3.75
C ASP A 140 34.32 36.51 -3.21
N ILE A 141 33.78 35.63 -2.36
CA ILE A 141 32.46 35.80 -1.73
C ILE A 141 32.64 35.63 -0.23
N THR A 142 32.12 36.58 0.56
CA THR A 142 32.11 36.49 2.02
C THR A 142 30.78 35.93 2.50
N PHE A 143 30.82 34.76 3.12
CA PHE A 143 29.66 34.11 3.73
C PHE A 143 29.61 34.42 5.22
N THR A 144 28.43 34.77 5.73
CA THR A 144 28.24 35.16 7.14
C THR A 144 27.86 33.99 8.03
N ARG A 145 27.54 32.83 7.44
CA ARG A 145 27.14 31.61 8.15
C ARG A 145 27.66 30.38 7.42
N SER A 146 27.94 29.32 8.19
CA SER A 146 28.26 27.99 7.67
C SER A 146 26.96 27.33 7.20
N ALA A 147 26.78 27.20 5.88
CA ALA A 147 25.53 26.73 5.26
C ALA A 147 25.73 26.36 3.78
N TYR A 148 24.71 25.74 3.18
CA TYR A 148 24.59 25.58 1.73
C TYR A 148 24.14 26.88 1.06
N TYR A 149 24.79 27.22 -0.05
CA TYR A 149 24.45 28.34 -0.90
C TYR A 149 24.14 27.87 -2.32
N ARG A 150 23.17 28.53 -2.95
CA ARG A 150 22.74 28.21 -4.31
C ARG A 150 23.60 28.97 -5.31
N TYR A 151 24.22 28.26 -6.23
CA TYR A 151 25.02 28.79 -7.33
C TYR A 151 24.24 28.63 -8.64
N LYS A 152 23.84 29.73 -9.27
CA LYS A 152 23.25 29.76 -10.60
C LYS A 152 24.30 30.22 -11.60
N LEU A 153 24.76 29.31 -12.47
CA LEU A 153 25.70 29.62 -13.54
C LEU A 153 24.95 29.73 -14.86
N GLU A 154 24.97 30.93 -15.44
CA GLU A 154 24.35 31.25 -16.73
C GLU A 154 25.43 31.42 -17.80
N CYS A 155 25.21 30.87 -18.99
CA CYS A 155 25.97 31.26 -20.17
C CYS A 155 25.29 32.48 -20.82
N VAL A 156 25.96 33.63 -20.77
CA VAL A 156 25.47 34.89 -21.34
C VAL A 156 25.70 34.92 -22.85
N SER A 157 26.83 34.39 -23.32
CA SER A 157 27.15 34.27 -24.75
C SER A 157 28.25 33.24 -24.98
N GLY A 158 28.28 32.66 -26.19
CA GLY A 158 29.33 31.71 -26.56
C GLY A 158 29.16 30.30 -25.96
N CYS A 159 27.93 29.87 -25.68
CA CYS A 159 27.69 28.58 -25.01
C CYS A 159 28.23 27.40 -25.83
N ASN A 160 28.03 27.43 -27.15
CA ASN A 160 28.59 26.44 -28.07
C ASN A 160 30.14 26.44 -28.15
N ALA A 161 30.82 27.40 -27.52
CA ALA A 161 32.27 27.39 -27.36
C ALA A 161 32.74 26.52 -26.17
N ILE A 162 31.84 26.15 -25.26
CA ILE A 162 32.13 25.33 -24.09
C ILE A 162 32.15 23.87 -24.53
N ASN A 163 33.31 23.21 -24.44
CA ASN A 163 33.37 21.76 -24.65
C ASN A 163 32.90 21.02 -23.40
N ASN A 164 33.41 21.42 -22.23
CA ASN A 164 32.97 20.92 -20.94
C ASN A 164 33.37 21.87 -19.80
N ILE A 165 32.74 21.70 -18.64
CA ILE A 165 33.14 22.26 -17.35
C ILE A 165 33.44 21.09 -16.42
N SER A 166 34.64 21.06 -15.86
CA SER A 166 35.08 19.95 -15.01
C SER A 166 34.77 20.24 -13.54
N ARG A 167 35.34 21.30 -12.97
CA ARG A 167 35.32 21.52 -11.51
C ARG A 167 35.05 22.97 -11.13
N PHE A 168 34.45 23.13 -9.97
CA PHE A 168 34.58 24.33 -9.15
C PHE A 168 35.73 24.12 -8.19
N LYS A 169 36.61 25.13 -8.05
CA LYS A 169 37.67 25.11 -7.04
C LYS A 169 37.43 26.24 -6.05
N PHE A 170 37.50 25.90 -4.77
CA PHE A 170 37.27 26.78 -3.64
C PHE A 170 38.53 26.87 -2.79
N SER A 171 38.84 28.06 -2.28
CA SER A 171 39.92 28.28 -1.32
C SER A 171 39.45 29.17 -0.18
N THR A 172 39.73 28.79 1.06
CA THR A 172 39.33 29.53 2.26
C THR A 172 40.43 29.50 3.31
N SER A 173 40.50 30.55 4.12
CA SER A 173 41.37 30.59 5.32
C SER A 173 40.73 29.94 6.55
N SER A 174 39.45 29.55 6.44
CA SER A 174 38.76 28.77 7.48
C SER A 174 39.37 27.38 7.63
N ASN A 175 39.22 26.79 8.82
CA ASN A 175 39.53 25.38 9.07
C ASN A 175 38.44 24.42 8.55
N GLU A 176 37.29 24.94 8.14
CA GLU A 176 36.19 24.21 7.53
C GLU A 176 36.28 24.31 6.00
N ALA A 177 36.25 23.15 5.32
CA ALA A 177 36.31 23.04 3.87
C ALA A 177 34.96 23.34 3.21
N SER A 178 34.99 23.76 1.94
CA SER A 178 33.77 23.79 1.12
C SER A 178 33.43 22.37 0.64
N TYR A 179 32.15 22.01 0.55
CA TYR A 179 31.76 20.68 0.05
C TYR A 179 30.41 20.69 -0.66
N ALA A 180 30.13 19.64 -1.43
CA ALA A 180 28.83 19.40 -2.04
C ALA A 180 27.99 18.47 -1.16
N ALA A 181 26.67 18.46 -1.36
CA ALA A 181 25.80 17.44 -0.78
C ALA A 181 26.20 16.05 -1.30
N ASN A 182 25.98 15.02 -0.49
CA ASN A 182 26.20 13.63 -0.89
C ASN A 182 25.16 13.22 -1.93
N TYR A 183 23.90 13.63 -1.73
CA TYR A 183 22.78 13.33 -2.60
C TYR A 183 22.05 14.61 -3.01
N LEU A 184 21.52 14.62 -4.23
CA LEU A 184 20.67 15.70 -4.74
C LEU A 184 19.21 15.57 -4.29
N SER A 185 18.80 14.39 -3.81
CA SER A 185 17.52 14.17 -3.12
C SER A 185 17.46 14.96 -1.81
N SER A 186 16.27 15.04 -1.22
CA SER A 186 16.03 15.68 0.08
C SER A 186 15.79 14.62 1.16
N PRO A 187 16.11 14.90 2.43
CA PRO A 187 15.97 13.91 3.52
C PRO A 187 14.50 13.63 3.82
N SER A 188 14.13 12.36 4.03
CA SER A 188 12.77 12.02 4.51
C SER A 188 12.60 12.43 5.96
N VAL A 189 11.41 12.89 6.32
CA VAL A 189 11.11 13.51 7.62
C VAL A 189 9.94 12.80 8.28
N HIS A 190 9.98 12.59 9.59
CA HIS A 190 9.06 11.67 10.29
C HIS A 190 8.48 12.28 11.57
N LEU A 191 7.16 12.22 11.71
CA LEU A 191 6.49 12.35 13.00
C LEU A 191 6.38 10.95 13.61
N ASN A 192 7.16 10.69 14.65
CA ASN A 192 7.28 9.38 15.27
C ASN A 192 6.50 9.31 16.58
N ASN A 193 6.13 8.08 16.97
CA ASN A 193 5.61 7.78 18.29
C ASN A 193 4.41 8.66 18.67
N TRP A 194 3.44 8.75 17.75
CA TRP A 194 2.16 9.41 18.02
C TRP A 194 1.56 8.84 19.31
N HIS A 195 1.22 9.69 20.26
CA HIS A 195 0.63 9.26 21.52
C HIS A 195 -0.37 10.26 22.08
N SER A 196 -1.27 9.74 22.91
CA SER A 196 -2.25 10.55 23.63
C SER A 196 -1.69 11.05 24.96
N THR A 197 -1.92 12.33 25.25
CA THR A 197 -1.67 12.93 26.58
C THR A 197 -2.87 12.76 27.52
N ALA A 198 -3.98 12.19 27.06
CA ALA A 198 -5.19 12.06 27.84
C ALA A 198 -5.07 10.99 28.94
N SER A 199 -5.59 11.30 30.13
CA SER A 199 -5.70 10.33 31.21
C SER A 199 -6.57 9.13 30.82
N GLY A 200 -6.11 7.93 31.12
CA GLY A 200 -6.81 6.67 30.81
C GLY A 200 -6.65 6.18 29.37
N ALA A 201 -5.83 6.84 28.55
CA ALA A 201 -5.45 6.31 27.24
C ALA A 201 -4.73 4.95 27.41
N PRO A 202 -5.16 3.88 26.69
CA PRO A 202 -4.47 2.61 26.69
C PRO A 202 -3.00 2.73 26.25
N SER A 203 -2.13 1.89 26.83
CA SER A 203 -0.75 1.67 26.37
C SER A 203 -0.64 0.37 25.57
N GLY A 204 0.35 0.26 24.69
CA GLY A 204 0.58 -0.96 23.89
C GLY A 204 -0.60 -1.26 22.96
N ASP A 205 -0.86 -2.54 22.71
CA ASP A 205 -1.85 -3.09 21.76
C ASP A 205 -3.33 -2.85 22.14
N GLY A 206 -3.64 -1.61 22.52
CA GLY A 206 -4.90 -1.17 23.11
C GLY A 206 -5.91 -0.59 22.12
N TYR A 207 -5.56 -0.44 20.84
CA TYR A 207 -6.39 0.26 19.87
C TYR A 207 -6.75 -0.62 18.67
N ASP A 208 -8.00 -0.56 18.21
CA ASP A 208 -8.49 -1.32 17.05
C ASP A 208 -8.83 -0.45 15.84
N TRP A 209 -8.86 0.87 16.01
CA TRP A 209 -8.96 1.84 14.90
C TRP A 209 -7.98 2.99 15.09
N LEU A 210 -7.41 3.46 13.98
CA LEU A 210 -6.63 4.69 13.91
C LEU A 210 -7.24 5.64 12.88
N PHE A 211 -7.16 6.94 13.12
CA PHE A 211 -7.65 8.00 12.23
C PHE A 211 -6.67 9.17 12.22
N GLU A 212 -6.47 9.79 11.04
CA GLU A 212 -5.65 10.99 10.87
C GLU A 212 -6.08 11.79 9.63
N GLU A 213 -5.82 13.10 9.62
CA GLU A 213 -5.96 13.95 8.44
C GLU A 213 -4.62 14.52 7.99
N ILE A 214 -4.34 14.42 6.70
CA ILE A 214 -3.12 14.98 6.09
C ILE A 214 -3.43 15.89 4.91
N MET A 215 -2.55 16.85 4.62
CA MET A 215 -2.68 17.77 3.49
C MET A 215 -1.32 18.10 2.88
N ILE A 216 -1.21 17.97 1.55
CA ILE A 216 -0.16 18.59 0.75
C ILE A 216 -0.69 19.94 0.25
N PRO A 217 -0.07 21.09 0.59
CA PRO A 217 -0.49 22.39 0.08
C PRO A 217 -0.09 22.57 -1.40
N ALA A 218 -0.74 23.49 -2.10
CA ALA A 218 -0.57 23.67 -3.54
C ALA A 218 0.89 23.95 -3.96
N GLU A 219 1.64 24.71 -3.17
CA GLU A 219 3.06 24.99 -3.43
C GLU A 219 3.97 23.76 -3.29
N SER A 220 3.48 22.69 -2.67
CA SER A 220 4.20 21.43 -2.47
C SER A 220 3.63 20.28 -3.30
N ASP A 221 2.70 20.54 -4.22
CA ASP A 221 2.21 19.56 -5.19
C ASP A 221 3.24 19.30 -6.29
N LEU A 222 4.33 18.64 -5.87
CA LEU A 222 5.51 18.39 -6.69
C LEU A 222 5.63 16.90 -6.95
N VAL A 223 5.94 16.53 -8.19
CA VAL A 223 6.20 15.14 -8.57
C VAL A 223 7.25 14.53 -7.65
N GLY A 224 7.00 13.32 -7.14
CA GLY A 224 7.90 12.68 -6.19
C GLY A 224 7.58 12.93 -4.73
N THR A 225 6.50 13.66 -4.42
CA THR A 225 6.10 13.92 -3.02
C THR A 225 5.21 12.81 -2.51
N TYR A 226 5.61 12.20 -1.39
CA TYR A 226 4.77 11.28 -0.63
C TYR A 226 4.52 11.84 0.78
N ALA A 227 3.27 12.17 1.08
CA ALA A 227 2.83 12.43 2.45
C ALA A 227 2.13 11.18 2.97
N GLU A 228 2.79 10.48 3.89
CA GLU A 228 2.31 9.28 4.53
C GLU A 228 1.62 9.64 5.85
N ALA A 229 0.39 9.16 6.04
CA ALA A 229 -0.46 9.45 7.19
C ALA A 229 -0.20 8.49 8.35
N ILE A 230 -0.54 7.20 8.19
CA ILE A 230 -0.59 6.21 9.26
C ILE A 230 0.29 5.00 8.96
N GLY A 231 1.53 5.05 9.48
CA GLY A 231 2.50 3.97 9.50
C GLY A 231 2.33 3.11 10.74
N ALA A 232 1.63 1.97 10.62
CA ALA A 232 1.32 1.09 11.74
C ALA A 232 1.37 -0.40 11.34
N LEU A 233 1.71 -1.27 12.29
CA LEU A 233 1.76 -2.72 12.10
C LEU A 233 2.61 -3.18 10.90
N ASN A 234 3.76 -2.53 10.64
CA ASN A 234 4.56 -2.76 9.42
C ASN A 234 3.72 -2.60 8.14
N GLY A 235 2.89 -1.57 8.11
CA GLY A 235 2.22 -1.06 6.93
C GLY A 235 2.18 0.47 6.99
N TYR A 236 1.77 1.09 5.89
CA TYR A 236 1.76 2.54 5.73
C TYR A 236 0.72 2.95 4.69
N MET A 237 0.16 4.15 4.84
CA MET A 237 -0.86 4.67 3.93
C MET A 237 -0.78 6.18 3.77
N GLY A 238 -1.05 6.70 2.58
CA GLY A 238 -1.05 8.14 2.37
C GLY A 238 -1.30 8.55 0.92
N ILE A 239 -0.89 9.78 0.59
CA ILE A 239 -1.13 10.41 -0.71
C ILE A 239 0.17 10.76 -1.44
N GLN A 240 0.20 10.51 -2.75
CA GLN A 240 1.36 10.72 -3.60
C GLN A 240 1.05 11.61 -4.81
N MET A 241 2.04 12.42 -5.22
CA MET A 241 2.03 13.12 -6.52
C MET A 241 2.92 12.37 -7.54
N ASN A 242 2.30 11.49 -8.31
CA ASN A 242 2.94 10.53 -9.22
C ASN A 242 3.08 11.03 -10.67
N GLY A 243 3.11 12.35 -10.88
CA GLY A 243 3.30 12.94 -12.21
C GLY A 243 1.99 13.28 -12.90
N TYR A 244 1.96 13.13 -14.23
CA TYR A 244 0.82 13.49 -15.07
C TYR A 244 0.52 12.40 -16.10
N VAL A 245 -0.75 12.15 -16.37
CA VAL A 245 -1.25 11.27 -17.45
C VAL A 245 -2.23 12.07 -18.28
N ASP A 246 -1.97 12.18 -19.59
CA ASP A 246 -2.78 12.97 -20.54
C ASP A 246 -3.02 14.44 -20.12
N GLY A 247 -2.07 15.01 -19.38
CA GLY A 247 -2.13 16.39 -18.86
C GLY A 247 -2.78 16.53 -17.49
N GLU A 248 -3.39 15.47 -16.95
CA GLU A 248 -4.02 15.45 -15.63
C GLU A 248 -3.06 14.94 -14.55
N PRO A 249 -3.07 15.52 -13.34
CA PRO A 249 -2.17 15.08 -12.27
C PRO A 249 -2.54 13.69 -11.75
N ARG A 250 -1.50 12.95 -11.33
CA ARG A 250 -1.62 11.64 -10.68
C ARG A 250 -1.51 11.79 -9.17
N HIS A 251 -2.60 12.26 -8.58
CA HIS A 251 -2.84 12.35 -7.15
C HIS A 251 -3.32 11.00 -6.59
N ASP A 252 -2.39 10.05 -6.50
CA ASP A 252 -2.67 8.67 -6.12
C ASP A 252 -2.79 8.52 -4.58
N VAL A 253 -3.53 7.49 -4.14
CA VAL A 253 -3.60 7.06 -2.74
C VAL A 253 -2.99 5.66 -2.62
N LEU A 254 -2.08 5.46 -1.67
CA LEU A 254 -1.33 4.23 -1.45
C LEU A 254 -1.66 3.63 -0.07
N PHE A 255 -1.74 2.30 -0.01
CA PHE A 255 -1.72 1.52 1.22
C PHE A 255 -0.90 0.24 1.02
N SER A 256 0.11 0.04 1.88
CA SER A 256 1.09 -1.04 1.78
C SER A 256 1.26 -1.80 3.09
N MET A 257 1.73 -3.04 3.00
CA MET A 257 2.05 -3.93 4.12
C MET A 257 3.28 -4.77 3.77
N TRP A 258 4.29 -4.77 4.63
CA TRP A 258 5.51 -5.58 4.44
C TRP A 258 5.25 -7.07 4.69
N ASP A 259 6.05 -7.91 4.04
CA ASP A 259 6.16 -9.33 4.33
C ASP A 259 6.83 -9.56 5.71
N ASP A 260 6.67 -10.77 6.26
CA ASP A 260 7.49 -11.25 7.37
C ASP A 260 8.75 -11.93 6.82
N GLY A 261 9.65 -11.10 6.27
CA GLY A 261 10.82 -11.52 5.50
C GLY A 261 10.99 -10.63 4.27
N SER A 262 11.82 -11.07 3.31
CA SER A 262 12.05 -10.31 2.07
C SER A 262 12.36 -11.24 0.90
N THR A 263 11.65 -11.09 -0.22
CA THR A 263 12.02 -11.77 -1.47
C THR A 263 13.22 -11.14 -2.18
N ASP A 264 13.66 -9.95 -1.76
CA ASP A 264 14.93 -9.38 -2.22
C ASP A 264 16.11 -10.16 -1.61
N GLU A 265 15.94 -10.70 -0.41
CA GLU A 265 16.95 -11.48 0.33
C GLU A 265 16.81 -12.99 0.06
N ASP A 266 15.57 -13.51 0.05
CA ASP A 266 15.24 -14.90 -0.27
C ASP A 266 14.16 -14.96 -1.38
N PRO A 267 14.54 -15.17 -2.65
CA PRO A 267 13.60 -15.27 -3.76
C PRO A 267 12.50 -16.34 -3.57
N ASN A 268 12.74 -17.34 -2.71
CA ASN A 268 11.83 -18.44 -2.43
C ASN A 268 11.06 -18.26 -1.11
N LEU A 269 11.00 -17.04 -0.55
CA LEU A 269 10.30 -16.74 0.71
C LEU A 269 8.93 -17.45 0.75
N PRO A 270 8.63 -18.33 1.72
CA PRO A 270 7.37 -19.08 1.74
C PRO A 270 6.11 -18.20 1.71
N GLU A 271 5.04 -18.67 1.07
CA GLU A 271 3.79 -17.91 0.93
C GLU A 271 3.17 -17.50 2.29
N HIS A 272 3.28 -18.36 3.30
CA HIS A 272 2.77 -18.06 4.65
C HIS A 272 3.55 -16.93 5.34
N LEU A 273 4.71 -16.51 4.83
CA LEU A 273 5.45 -15.33 5.30
C LEU A 273 5.15 -14.08 4.46
N ARG A 274 4.54 -14.24 3.28
CA ARG A 274 4.19 -13.14 2.40
C ARG A 274 2.89 -12.47 2.83
N ALA A 275 2.91 -11.15 2.97
CA ALA A 275 1.71 -10.35 3.08
C ALA A 275 0.88 -10.46 1.80
N GLY A 276 -0.44 -10.35 1.94
CA GLY A 276 -1.38 -10.56 0.83
C GLY A 276 -2.66 -9.76 0.98
N ALA A 277 -3.19 -9.28 -0.15
CA ALA A 277 -4.51 -8.66 -0.18
C ALA A 277 -5.59 -9.72 -0.06
N VAL A 278 -6.46 -9.55 0.93
CA VAL A 278 -7.57 -10.45 1.24
C VAL A 278 -8.81 -10.04 0.45
N ASP A 279 -9.07 -8.74 0.41
CA ASP A 279 -10.20 -8.17 -0.30
C ASP A 279 -9.92 -6.69 -0.64
N TRP A 280 -10.45 -6.19 -1.74
CA TRP A 280 -10.20 -4.82 -2.19
C TRP A 280 -11.37 -4.29 -3.03
N ASP A 281 -11.44 -2.97 -3.14
CA ASP A 281 -12.41 -2.31 -4.03
C ASP A 281 -12.05 -2.51 -5.51
N GLU A 282 -13.04 -2.54 -6.39
CA GLU A 282 -12.86 -2.76 -7.83
C GLU A 282 -11.91 -1.78 -8.52
N LYS A 283 -11.81 -0.53 -8.04
CA LYS A 283 -10.86 0.46 -8.61
C LYS A 283 -9.52 0.50 -7.88
N THR A 284 -9.29 -0.42 -6.94
CA THR A 284 -7.99 -0.60 -6.28
C THR A 284 -7.14 -1.55 -7.10
N THR A 285 -5.91 -1.13 -7.42
CA THR A 285 -4.90 -2.01 -8.03
C THR A 285 -4.06 -2.64 -6.92
N VAL A 286 -3.82 -3.96 -6.98
CA VAL A 286 -2.96 -4.69 -6.02
C VAL A 286 -1.68 -5.13 -6.73
N ASN A 287 -0.53 -4.84 -6.14
CA ASN A 287 0.78 -5.27 -6.64
C ASN A 287 1.66 -5.74 -5.47
N ARG A 288 2.79 -6.38 -5.78
CA ARG A 288 3.91 -6.51 -4.83
C ARG A 288 4.90 -5.36 -4.99
N PHE A 289 5.71 -5.10 -3.96
CA PHE A 289 6.85 -4.17 -4.01
C PHE A 289 8.14 -4.86 -3.54
N GLY A 290 9.29 -4.25 -3.85
CA GLY A 290 10.64 -4.75 -3.56
C GLY A 290 11.73 -3.69 -3.74
N ASN A 291 12.99 -4.07 -3.52
CA ASN A 291 14.22 -3.26 -3.43
C ASN A 291 14.42 -2.48 -2.12
N GLU A 292 13.52 -2.63 -1.15
CA GLU A 292 13.55 -1.98 0.17
C GLU A 292 13.01 -2.92 1.26
N GLY A 293 13.21 -4.23 1.04
CA GLY A 293 12.33 -5.25 1.59
C GLY A 293 11.10 -5.42 0.68
N THR A 294 10.29 -6.44 0.94
CA THR A 294 9.17 -6.80 0.05
C THR A 294 7.84 -6.83 0.77
N GLY A 295 6.76 -6.73 0.00
CA GLY A 295 5.42 -6.75 0.54
C GLY A 295 4.34 -6.64 -0.51
N VAL A 296 3.13 -6.32 -0.05
CA VAL A 296 1.96 -6.03 -0.89
C VAL A 296 1.62 -4.55 -0.80
N GLN A 297 1.26 -3.97 -1.93
CA GLN A 297 0.83 -2.57 -2.05
C GLN A 297 -0.47 -2.48 -2.83
N THR A 298 -1.31 -1.55 -2.44
CA THR A 298 -2.61 -1.28 -3.03
C THR A 298 -2.73 0.20 -3.38
N TYR A 299 -3.25 0.51 -4.57
CA TYR A 299 -3.34 1.88 -5.07
C TYR A 299 -4.73 2.25 -5.56
N ARG A 300 -5.14 3.48 -5.27
CA ARG A 300 -6.09 4.24 -6.08
C ARG A 300 -5.30 5.12 -7.05
N ARG A 301 -5.17 4.68 -8.30
CA ARG A 301 -4.39 5.39 -9.34
C ARG A 301 -5.26 6.35 -10.12
N GLY A 302 -4.97 7.64 -10.05
CA GLY A 302 -5.76 8.69 -10.70
C GLY A 302 -5.67 10.02 -9.97
N ASN A 303 -6.65 10.88 -10.18
CA ASN A 303 -6.76 12.17 -9.49
C ASN A 303 -7.76 12.04 -8.33
N TYR A 304 -7.30 11.60 -7.15
CA TYR A 304 -8.16 11.24 -6.01
C TYR A 304 -8.16 12.24 -4.86
N TRP A 305 -7.24 13.20 -4.85
CA TRP A 305 -7.15 14.25 -3.83
C TRP A 305 -6.77 15.58 -4.48
N THR A 306 -6.98 16.68 -3.78
CA THR A 306 -6.71 18.03 -4.30
C THR A 306 -5.74 18.75 -3.37
N PRO A 307 -4.63 19.32 -3.88
CA PRO A 307 -3.71 20.10 -3.07
C PRO A 307 -4.42 21.23 -2.30
N GLY A 308 -4.01 21.48 -1.07
CA GLY A 308 -4.64 22.44 -0.17
C GLY A 308 -5.96 21.96 0.46
N THR A 309 -6.37 20.71 0.22
CA THR A 309 -7.49 20.07 0.89
C THR A 309 -7.00 18.91 1.75
N TYR A 310 -7.54 18.77 2.96
CA TYR A 310 -7.22 17.63 3.81
C TYR A 310 -7.83 16.34 3.26
N VAL A 311 -7.05 15.27 3.35
CA VAL A 311 -7.48 13.89 3.11
C VAL A 311 -7.51 13.18 4.45
N GLN A 312 -8.66 12.58 4.76
CA GLN A 312 -8.84 11.78 5.96
C GLN A 312 -8.48 10.33 5.68
N PHE A 313 -7.78 9.70 6.61
CA PHE A 313 -7.47 8.27 6.60
C PHE A 313 -8.06 7.63 7.84
N ILE A 314 -8.61 6.44 7.68
CA ILE A 314 -9.05 5.60 8.80
C ILE A 314 -8.67 4.15 8.51
N THR A 315 -8.18 3.46 9.53
CA THR A 315 -7.77 2.05 9.43
C THR A 315 -8.21 1.24 10.63
N ASN A 316 -8.50 -0.03 10.40
CA ASN A 316 -8.91 -1.02 11.40
C ASN A 316 -7.99 -2.23 11.36
N CYS A 317 -7.75 -2.85 12.52
CA CYS A 317 -7.15 -4.17 12.59
C CYS A 317 -8.03 -5.21 13.29
N ARG A 318 -8.03 -6.45 12.79
CA ARG A 318 -8.71 -7.62 13.38
C ARG A 318 -7.78 -8.83 13.38
N PRO A 319 -7.81 -9.68 14.43
CA PRO A 319 -7.01 -10.89 14.48
C PRO A 319 -7.58 -11.93 13.51
N GLU A 320 -6.70 -12.78 13.00
CA GLU A 320 -7.06 -13.92 12.17
C GLU A 320 -6.19 -15.11 12.55
N THR A 321 -6.78 -16.31 12.56
CA THR A 321 -6.05 -17.57 12.66
C THR A 321 -6.22 -18.34 11.36
N THR A 322 -5.10 -18.69 10.73
CA THR A 322 -5.03 -19.53 9.51
C THR A 322 -4.15 -20.75 9.77
N SER A 323 -4.06 -21.66 8.81
CA SER A 323 -3.08 -22.75 8.85
C SER A 323 -2.28 -22.83 7.56
N TYR A 324 -1.06 -23.36 7.63
CA TYR A 324 -0.26 -23.72 6.46
C TYR A 324 0.40 -25.08 6.67
N THR A 325 0.81 -25.73 5.58
CA THR A 325 1.45 -27.05 5.64
C THR A 325 2.88 -27.04 5.16
N THR A 326 3.75 -27.79 5.84
CA THR A 326 5.13 -28.08 5.42
C THR A 326 5.31 -29.58 5.27
N VAL A 327 6.36 -30.01 4.55
CA VAL A 327 6.79 -31.41 4.50
C VAL A 327 8.04 -31.55 5.37
N GLU A 328 7.92 -32.28 6.48
CA GLU A 328 9.00 -32.52 7.44
C GLU A 328 9.27 -34.02 7.51
N ASN A 329 10.49 -34.44 7.18
CA ASN A 329 10.87 -35.86 7.13
C ASN A 329 9.91 -36.74 6.28
N GLY A 330 9.45 -36.18 5.15
CA GLY A 330 8.52 -36.85 4.24
C GLY A 330 7.07 -36.93 4.74
N LYS A 331 6.72 -36.23 5.83
CA LYS A 331 5.35 -36.14 6.36
C LYS A 331 4.83 -34.72 6.26
N THR A 332 3.57 -34.58 5.85
CA THR A 332 2.85 -33.30 5.91
C THR A 332 2.58 -32.92 7.36
N VAL A 333 3.04 -31.74 7.76
CA VAL A 333 2.79 -31.13 9.07
C VAL A 333 1.93 -29.89 8.87
N VAL A 334 0.86 -29.76 9.66
CA VAL A 334 -0.03 -28.60 9.66
C VAL A 334 0.37 -27.67 10.80
N HIS A 335 0.59 -26.41 10.48
CA HIS A 335 0.95 -25.34 11.43
C HIS A 335 -0.21 -24.37 11.55
N GLU A 336 -0.55 -24.00 12.78
CA GLU A 336 -1.45 -22.88 13.06
C GLU A 336 -0.65 -21.57 12.97
N GLN A 337 -1.23 -20.53 12.37
CA GLN A 337 -0.62 -19.23 12.18
C GLN A 337 -1.58 -18.13 12.62
N HIS A 338 -1.09 -17.20 13.44
CA HIS A 338 -1.82 -16.00 13.83
C HIS A 338 -1.38 -14.80 12.99
N ASN A 339 -2.36 -14.09 12.45
CA ASN A 339 -2.18 -12.92 11.59
C ASN A 339 -3.03 -11.75 12.11
N MET A 340 -2.76 -10.57 11.53
CA MET A 340 -3.65 -9.41 11.64
C MET A 340 -4.16 -9.03 10.25
N LEU A 341 -5.47 -8.84 10.13
CA LEU A 341 -6.09 -8.23 8.96
C LEU A 341 -6.20 -6.73 9.19
N VAL A 342 -5.73 -5.94 8.22
CA VAL A 342 -5.72 -4.47 8.28
C VAL A 342 -6.54 -3.92 7.13
N SER A 343 -7.62 -3.21 7.45
CA SER A 343 -8.54 -2.61 6.48
C SER A 343 -8.39 -1.09 6.47
N THR A 344 -8.38 -0.48 5.29
CA THR A 344 -8.08 0.96 5.14
C THR A 344 -9.08 1.67 4.22
N TRP A 345 -9.42 2.91 4.59
CA TRP A 345 -10.25 3.84 3.81
C TRP A 345 -9.61 5.22 3.77
N PHE A 346 -9.99 6.00 2.76
CA PHE A 346 -9.69 7.42 2.68
C PHE A 346 -10.96 8.23 2.36
N ASN A 347 -10.96 9.51 2.70
CA ASN A 347 -11.98 10.49 2.31
C ASN A 347 -11.28 11.79 1.95
N ALA A 348 -11.33 12.18 0.66
CA ALA A 348 -10.68 13.39 0.15
C ALA A 348 -11.49 14.66 0.37
N LEU A 349 -12.61 14.59 1.12
CA LEU A 349 -13.53 15.70 1.39
C LEU A 349 -14.14 16.31 0.11
N ASP A 350 -14.23 15.51 -0.94
CA ASP A 350 -14.78 15.87 -2.27
C ASP A 350 -16.27 15.52 -2.42
N GLY A 351 -16.93 15.14 -1.32
CA GLY A 351 -18.33 14.74 -1.29
C GLY A 351 -18.60 13.26 -1.59
N LYS A 352 -17.57 12.46 -1.93
CA LYS A 352 -17.73 11.00 -2.15
C LYS A 352 -17.80 10.19 -0.85
N GLY A 353 -17.42 10.80 0.28
CA GLY A 353 -17.37 10.14 1.58
C GLY A 353 -16.24 9.11 1.68
N TRP A 354 -16.37 8.18 2.63
CA TRP A 354 -15.38 7.14 2.86
C TRP A 354 -15.29 6.15 1.70
N GLN A 355 -14.09 5.99 1.15
CA GLN A 355 -13.78 5.06 0.07
C GLN A 355 -12.88 3.94 0.59
N TYR A 356 -13.36 2.71 0.53
CA TYR A 356 -12.59 1.52 0.90
C TYR A 356 -11.44 1.30 -0.08
N MET A 357 -10.24 1.01 0.42
CA MET A 357 -9.11 0.62 -0.42
C MET A 357 -8.99 -0.88 -0.50
N ALA A 358 -8.60 -1.51 0.62
CA ALA A 358 -8.34 -2.92 0.74
C ALA A 358 -8.31 -3.38 2.21
N THR A 359 -8.41 -4.69 2.38
CA THR A 359 -8.03 -5.44 3.56
C THR A 359 -6.82 -6.29 3.19
N VAL A 360 -5.73 -6.11 3.89
CA VAL A 360 -4.47 -6.85 3.70
C VAL A 360 -4.10 -7.60 4.96
N ARG A 361 -3.48 -8.75 4.78
CA ARG A 361 -3.01 -9.62 5.85
C ARG A 361 -1.57 -9.32 6.19
N LYS A 362 -1.32 -8.93 7.44
CA LYS A 362 0.00 -8.96 8.08
C LYS A 362 0.24 -10.34 8.65
N ARG A 363 1.28 -11.02 8.16
CA ARG A 363 1.66 -12.35 8.62
C ARG A 363 2.30 -12.32 10.02
N ASN A 364 2.18 -13.44 10.72
CA ASN A 364 2.88 -13.72 11.99
C ASN A 364 2.76 -12.59 13.02
N SER A 365 1.52 -12.24 13.35
CA SER A 365 1.25 -11.12 14.23
C SER A 365 -0.05 -11.30 14.98
N SER A 366 -0.05 -10.90 16.25
CA SER A 366 -1.25 -10.81 17.09
C SER A 366 -1.36 -9.44 17.78
N THR A 367 -0.56 -8.49 17.33
CA THR A 367 -0.43 -7.15 17.91
C THR A 367 -1.45 -6.22 17.29
N TYR A 368 -2.21 -5.53 18.14
CA TYR A 368 -3.13 -4.47 17.73
C TYR A 368 -2.39 -3.14 17.59
N PHE A 369 -3.10 -2.07 17.25
CA PHE A 369 -2.49 -0.75 17.20
C PHE A 369 -2.10 -0.26 18.59
N SER A 370 -1.00 0.47 18.65
CA SER A 370 -0.44 1.07 19.87
C SER A 370 -0.05 2.52 19.65
N THR A 371 0.85 2.74 18.71
CA THR A 371 1.29 4.02 18.17
C THR A 371 1.43 3.87 16.64
N TRP A 372 1.70 4.98 15.96
CA TRP A 372 2.07 4.99 14.55
C TRP A 372 3.15 6.06 14.31
N TYR A 373 3.63 6.10 13.09
CA TYR A 373 4.44 7.19 12.56
C TYR A 373 3.80 7.76 11.30
N SER A 374 4.20 8.97 10.93
CA SER A 374 3.84 9.64 9.67
C SER A 374 5.13 10.12 9.03
N PHE A 375 5.21 10.20 7.69
CA PHE A 375 6.39 10.78 7.05
C PHE A 375 6.09 11.65 5.83
N LEU A 376 7.06 12.49 5.48
CA LEU A 376 7.12 13.25 4.24
C LEU A 376 8.41 12.90 3.51
N GLU A 377 8.25 12.41 2.29
CA GLU A 377 9.35 11.92 1.46
C GLU A 377 9.39 12.58 0.07
N ASN A 378 10.61 12.68 -0.45
CA ASN A 378 10.86 12.89 -1.86
C ASN A 378 11.51 11.65 -2.50
N TYR A 379 10.73 10.88 -3.26
CA TYR A 379 11.24 9.70 -3.98
C TYR A 379 11.79 10.02 -5.38
N VAL A 380 11.90 11.31 -5.74
CA VAL A 380 12.51 11.77 -7.00
C VAL A 380 13.76 12.60 -6.71
N TRP A 381 14.94 12.03 -7.00
CA TRP A 381 16.20 12.70 -6.68
C TRP A 381 16.46 13.98 -7.49
N THR A 382 15.92 14.10 -8.71
CA THR A 382 16.20 15.21 -9.64
C THR A 382 15.59 16.56 -9.24
N ASN A 383 14.69 16.57 -8.25
CA ASN A 383 14.02 17.78 -7.77
C ASN A 383 14.13 17.95 -6.23
N GLY A 384 15.17 17.37 -5.60
CA GLY A 384 15.38 17.48 -4.15
C GLY A 384 15.81 18.86 -3.65
N GLN A 385 16.09 19.80 -4.55
CA GLN A 385 16.19 21.23 -4.23
C GLN A 385 14.85 21.86 -3.87
N ALA A 386 13.73 21.29 -4.33
CA ALA A 386 12.43 21.91 -4.12
C ALA A 386 11.96 21.66 -2.69
N SER A 387 11.45 22.71 -2.05
CA SER A 387 10.89 22.58 -0.71
C SER A 387 9.50 21.98 -0.80
N ARG A 388 9.28 20.91 -0.03
CA ARG A 388 8.01 20.21 0.12
C ARG A 388 7.55 20.38 1.54
N LYS A 389 6.25 20.57 1.71
CA LYS A 389 5.61 20.66 3.01
C LYS A 389 4.38 19.76 3.02
N ALA A 390 4.06 19.21 4.18
CA ALA A 390 2.80 18.53 4.44
C ALA A 390 2.34 18.84 5.85
N TYR A 391 1.03 18.75 6.07
CA TYR A 391 0.36 19.09 7.31
C TYR A 391 -0.40 17.89 7.85
N TYR A 392 -0.36 17.69 9.16
CA TYR A 392 -0.84 16.50 9.86
C TYR A 392 -1.66 16.92 11.08
N ARG A 393 -2.88 16.42 11.23
CA ARG A 393 -3.75 16.79 12.35
C ARG A 393 -4.77 15.72 12.68
N ASN A 394 -5.46 15.94 13.80
CA ASN A 394 -6.58 15.10 14.23
C ASN A 394 -6.20 13.61 14.27
N GLY A 395 -5.06 13.26 14.86
CA GLY A 395 -4.68 11.88 15.12
C GLY A 395 -5.54 11.28 16.24
N TYR A 396 -6.14 10.11 16.03
CA TYR A 396 -6.97 9.43 17.03
C TYR A 396 -6.80 7.91 17.01
N GLY A 397 -6.87 7.30 18.19
CA GLY A 397 -6.98 5.85 18.36
C GLY A 397 -8.24 5.45 19.13
N ARG A 398 -8.97 4.43 18.65
CA ARG A 398 -10.14 3.87 19.35
C ARG A 398 -9.73 2.73 20.27
N ALA A 399 -10.00 2.87 21.56
CA ALA A 399 -9.67 1.84 22.54
C ALA A 399 -10.56 0.61 22.34
N ARG A 400 -9.93 -0.55 22.10
CA ARG A 400 -10.63 -1.83 21.86
C ARG A 400 -11.54 -2.26 23.01
N ALA A 401 -11.15 -1.92 24.24
CA ALA A 401 -11.82 -2.41 25.45
C ALA A 401 -13.09 -1.62 25.78
N THR A 402 -13.21 -0.37 25.29
CA THR A 402 -14.28 0.55 25.70
C THR A 402 -14.98 1.23 24.53
N GLY A 403 -14.45 1.13 23.31
CA GLY A 403 -14.92 1.87 22.14
C GLY A 403 -14.63 3.37 22.18
N LYS A 404 -13.97 3.88 23.23
CA LYS A 404 -13.67 5.30 23.39
C LYS A 404 -12.49 5.72 22.51
N TRP A 405 -12.63 6.84 21.83
CA TRP A 405 -11.55 7.48 21.08
C TRP A 405 -10.66 8.35 21.97
N TYR A 406 -9.36 8.31 21.71
CA TYR A 406 -8.34 9.13 22.36
C TYR A 406 -7.62 9.96 21.30
N ASN A 407 -7.45 11.26 21.55
CA ASN A 407 -6.70 12.14 20.67
C ASN A 407 -5.20 11.91 20.89
N PHE A 408 -4.48 11.58 19.82
CA PHE A 408 -3.03 11.44 19.78
C PHE A 408 -2.44 12.79 19.38
N ASN A 409 -2.33 13.66 20.38
CA ASN A 409 -1.96 15.05 20.18
C ASN A 409 -0.46 15.31 20.31
N SER A 410 0.38 14.28 20.46
CA SER A 410 1.79 14.45 20.77
C SER A 410 2.66 13.53 19.92
N VAL A 411 3.75 14.09 19.38
CA VAL A 411 4.64 13.41 18.42
C VAL A 411 6.09 13.73 18.71
N GLY A 412 6.97 12.76 18.47
CA GLY A 412 8.41 12.94 18.38
C GLY A 412 8.85 13.27 16.96
N PHE A 413 10.01 13.91 16.81
CA PHE A 413 10.57 14.27 15.52
C PHE A 413 11.75 13.37 15.13
N GLY A 414 11.91 13.12 13.84
CA GLY A 414 13.00 12.33 13.26
C GLY A 414 13.14 12.54 11.77
N HIS A 415 14.25 12.07 11.20
CA HIS A 415 14.55 12.13 9.77
C HIS A 415 15.42 10.95 9.35
N THR A 416 15.43 10.66 8.05
CA THR A 416 16.34 9.70 7.41
C THR A 416 17.20 10.47 6.41
N ASP A 417 18.48 10.09 6.28
CA ASP A 417 19.50 10.70 5.41
C ASP A 417 19.84 12.18 5.68
N GLY A 418 19.12 12.83 6.59
CA GLY A 418 19.44 14.13 7.12
C GLY A 418 20.56 14.08 8.17
N GLY A 419 21.27 15.18 8.38
CA GLY A 419 22.32 15.21 9.41
C GLY A 419 23.17 16.48 9.44
N LYS A 420 24.20 16.44 10.30
CA LYS A 420 25.19 17.52 10.47
C LYS A 420 26.57 17.17 9.94
N GLU A 421 26.77 15.91 9.55
CA GLU A 421 28.02 15.48 8.93
C GLU A 421 28.22 16.22 7.61
N ASP A 422 29.47 16.49 7.27
CA ASP A 422 29.76 17.16 6.01
C ASP A 422 29.15 16.38 4.83
N GLY A 423 28.44 17.10 3.96
CA GLY A 423 27.73 16.54 2.81
C GLY A 423 26.32 16.02 3.11
N ALA A 424 25.96 15.88 4.39
CA ALA A 424 24.58 15.60 4.76
C ALA A 424 23.68 16.81 4.47
N ARG A 425 22.41 16.53 4.19
CA ARG A 425 21.37 17.54 4.01
C ARG A 425 20.73 17.83 5.36
N ALA A 426 20.50 19.11 5.68
CA ALA A 426 19.88 19.53 6.94
C ALA A 426 18.60 20.34 6.72
N ASP A 427 18.12 20.40 5.49
CA ASP A 427 16.96 21.18 5.06
C ASP A 427 15.66 20.43 5.26
N TYR A 428 15.38 20.16 6.53
CA TYR A 428 14.11 19.62 7.01
C TYR A 428 13.51 20.52 8.10
N GLY A 429 12.19 20.45 8.27
CA GLY A 429 11.47 21.21 9.28
C GLY A 429 10.35 20.38 9.88
N GLN A 430 10.15 20.51 11.19
CA GLN A 430 9.13 19.79 11.94
C GLN A 430 8.64 20.67 13.08
N GLY A 431 7.33 20.75 13.25
CA GLY A 431 6.76 21.66 14.23
C GLY A 431 5.24 21.68 14.22
N VAL A 432 4.70 22.70 14.87
CA VAL A 432 3.29 23.08 14.80
C VAL A 432 3.15 24.32 13.93
N THR A 433 1.99 24.51 13.30
CA THR A 433 1.70 25.74 12.55
C THR A 433 1.78 26.98 13.45
N GLU A 434 2.10 28.13 12.87
CA GLU A 434 2.21 29.40 13.62
C GLU A 434 0.87 29.79 14.27
N ASN A 435 -0.25 29.53 13.58
CA ASN A 435 -1.57 29.69 14.16
C ASN A 435 -1.96 28.45 14.97
N ALA A 436 -1.83 28.56 16.30
CA ALA A 436 -2.18 27.49 17.23
C ALA A 436 -3.62 26.96 17.09
N SER A 437 -4.54 27.78 16.55
CA SER A 437 -5.94 27.37 16.33
C SER A 437 -6.09 26.30 15.26
N ASP A 438 -5.12 26.18 14.34
CA ASP A 438 -5.13 25.17 13.27
C ASP A 438 -4.92 23.75 13.84
N ARG A 439 -4.30 23.64 15.02
CA ARG A 439 -4.01 22.36 15.71
C ARG A 439 -3.34 21.35 14.77
N THR A 440 -2.28 21.80 14.11
CA THR A 440 -1.71 21.09 12.98
C THR A 440 -0.20 21.00 13.14
N PHE A 441 0.34 19.79 13.01
CA PHE A 441 1.77 19.58 12.81
C PHE A 441 2.12 19.84 11.36
N PHE A 442 3.37 20.21 11.10
CA PHE A 442 3.92 20.24 9.74
C PHE A 442 5.22 19.46 9.67
N MET A 443 5.48 18.90 8.50
CA MET A 443 6.80 18.47 8.06
C MET A 443 7.20 19.24 6.81
N GLN A 444 8.48 19.55 6.69
CA GLN A 444 9.09 20.18 5.53
C GLN A 444 10.37 19.41 5.16
N THR A 445 10.61 19.18 3.88
CA THR A 445 11.87 18.61 3.35
C THR A 445 12.28 19.34 2.08
N GLY A 446 13.58 19.49 1.84
CA GLY A 446 14.09 20.15 0.65
C GLY A 446 14.10 21.68 0.76
N GLY A 447 14.76 22.32 -0.19
CA GLY A 447 14.93 23.78 -0.25
C GLY A 447 16.33 24.26 0.06
N TYR A 448 17.21 23.41 0.61
CA TYR A 448 18.52 23.79 1.18
C TYR A 448 18.43 24.91 2.25
N THR A 449 17.25 25.11 2.82
CA THR A 449 17.01 26.08 3.91
C THR A 449 17.51 25.56 5.24
N SER A 450 17.68 26.45 6.23
CA SER A 450 18.03 26.01 7.59
C SER A 450 16.96 25.08 8.17
N THR A 451 17.40 24.16 9.03
CA THR A 451 16.50 23.30 9.81
C THR A 451 15.52 24.13 10.62
N LYS A 452 14.21 23.81 10.52
CA LYS A 452 13.16 24.44 11.33
C LYS A 452 12.61 23.45 12.34
N GLN A 453 13.26 23.33 13.49
CA GLN A 453 12.85 22.43 14.58
C GLN A 453 13.03 23.11 15.94
N THR A 454 11.94 23.35 16.67
CA THR A 454 11.95 24.10 17.94
C THR A 454 12.01 23.21 19.18
N ALA A 455 11.70 21.92 19.06
CA ALA A 455 11.71 20.92 20.14
C ALA A 455 11.90 19.50 19.57
N SER A 456 12.13 18.50 20.43
CA SER A 456 12.20 17.08 20.02
C SER A 456 10.85 16.37 20.12
N ILE A 457 9.93 16.90 20.94
CA ILE A 457 8.55 16.44 21.12
C ILE A 457 7.68 17.69 21.24
N VAL A 458 6.51 17.68 20.60
CA VAL A 458 5.53 18.75 20.66
C VAL A 458 4.12 18.18 20.85
N SER A 459 3.24 18.97 21.46
CA SER A 459 1.83 18.59 21.63
C SER A 459 0.89 19.67 21.12
N LEU A 460 -0.27 19.24 20.61
CA LEU A 460 -1.38 20.08 20.16
C LEU A 460 -2.46 20.19 21.25
N ALA A 461 -3.30 21.22 21.15
CA ALA A 461 -4.47 21.39 21.99
C ALA A 461 -5.57 20.35 21.66
N THR A 462 -6.28 19.86 22.68
CA THR A 462 -7.22 18.71 22.59
C THR A 462 -8.70 19.08 22.70
N ASP A 463 -9.02 20.37 22.71
CA ASP A 463 -10.38 20.92 22.82
C ASP A 463 -11.20 20.87 21.52
N ASN A 464 -10.78 20.05 20.55
CA ASN A 464 -11.54 19.74 19.34
C ASN A 464 -11.67 18.22 19.19
N THR A 465 -12.85 17.70 18.82
CA THR A 465 -13.09 16.27 18.59
C THR A 465 -13.85 16.04 17.29
N VAL A 466 -13.17 15.45 16.30
CA VAL A 466 -13.74 15.19 14.96
C VAL A 466 -14.28 13.77 14.79
N VAL A 467 -13.78 12.83 15.60
CA VAL A 467 -14.15 11.41 15.53
C VAL A 467 -15.61 11.14 15.90
N ASP A 468 -16.26 12.04 16.66
CA ASP A 468 -17.68 11.94 16.98
C ASP A 468 -18.59 12.07 15.75
N THR A 469 -18.06 12.58 14.63
CA THR A 469 -18.78 12.69 13.35
C THR A 469 -18.60 11.49 12.43
N ILE A 470 -17.70 10.56 12.78
CA ILE A 470 -17.42 9.37 11.96
C ILE A 470 -18.42 8.28 12.31
N ASP A 471 -19.35 7.99 11.40
CA ASP A 471 -20.15 6.77 11.48
C ASP A 471 -19.28 5.56 11.12
N ILE A 472 -18.79 4.87 12.14
CA ILE A 472 -17.94 3.69 12.01
C ILE A 472 -18.73 2.43 11.62
N ALA A 473 -20.06 2.42 11.74
CA ALA A 473 -20.83 1.18 11.55
C ALA A 473 -20.75 0.66 10.09
N PRO A 474 -20.84 1.49 9.04
CA PRO A 474 -20.63 1.04 7.66
C PRO A 474 -19.20 0.56 7.40
N LEU A 475 -18.20 1.18 8.04
CA LEU A 475 -16.79 0.80 7.90
C LEU A 475 -16.54 -0.58 8.55
N ASP A 476 -17.04 -0.80 9.76
CA ASP A 476 -16.93 -2.08 10.48
C ASP A 476 -17.69 -3.20 9.75
N LEU A 477 -18.87 -2.92 9.18
CA LEU A 477 -19.56 -3.86 8.29
C LEU A 477 -18.67 -4.28 7.12
N ARG A 478 -17.98 -3.33 6.50
CA ARG A 478 -17.11 -3.61 5.36
C ARG A 478 -15.91 -4.48 5.74
N VAL A 479 -15.36 -4.33 6.95
CA VAL A 479 -14.34 -5.25 7.52
C VAL A 479 -14.90 -6.66 7.61
N ARG A 480 -16.09 -6.82 8.19
CA ARG A 480 -16.71 -8.14 8.39
C ARG A 480 -17.00 -8.83 7.06
N GLN A 481 -17.42 -8.08 6.05
CA GLN A 481 -17.61 -8.61 4.70
C GLN A 481 -16.30 -9.12 4.10
N ALA A 482 -15.19 -8.39 4.28
CA ALA A 482 -13.88 -8.85 3.82
C ALA A 482 -13.43 -10.13 4.54
N ILE A 483 -13.59 -10.18 5.87
CA ILE A 483 -13.29 -11.37 6.69
C ILE A 483 -14.14 -12.56 6.25
N GLN A 484 -15.45 -12.39 6.10
CA GLN A 484 -16.34 -13.46 5.71
C GLN A 484 -15.98 -14.00 4.33
N LYS A 485 -15.71 -13.12 3.36
CA LYS A 485 -15.27 -13.52 2.01
C LYS A 485 -14.01 -14.37 2.05
N GLU A 486 -13.08 -14.06 2.93
CA GLU A 486 -11.86 -14.85 3.10
C GLU A 486 -12.08 -16.18 3.81
N ILE A 487 -12.90 -16.20 4.86
CA ILE A 487 -13.32 -17.45 5.52
C ILE A 487 -13.99 -18.36 4.50
N ASP A 488 -14.86 -17.81 3.65
CA ASP A 488 -15.55 -18.58 2.64
C ASP A 488 -14.56 -19.12 1.60
N ARG A 489 -13.66 -18.28 1.10
CA ARG A 489 -12.60 -18.69 0.16
C ARG A 489 -11.74 -19.80 0.74
N ALA A 490 -11.28 -19.66 1.99
CA ALA A 490 -10.47 -20.66 2.67
C ALA A 490 -11.25 -21.95 2.94
N THR A 491 -12.52 -21.86 3.29
CA THR A 491 -13.41 -23.02 3.47
C THR A 491 -13.62 -23.74 2.14
N GLU A 492 -13.83 -23.01 1.05
CA GLU A 492 -13.93 -23.56 -0.30
C GLU A 492 -12.64 -24.29 -0.70
N ASP A 493 -11.47 -23.70 -0.41
CA ASP A 493 -10.16 -24.32 -0.66
C ASP A 493 -9.95 -25.61 0.14
N GLU A 494 -10.28 -25.59 1.44
CA GLU A 494 -10.17 -26.76 2.32
C GLU A 494 -11.12 -27.87 1.87
N LEU A 495 -12.38 -27.53 1.57
CA LEU A 495 -13.38 -28.47 1.09
C LEU A 495 -12.95 -29.08 -0.24
N PHE A 496 -12.43 -28.29 -1.17
CA PHE A 496 -11.93 -28.80 -2.44
C PHE A 496 -10.83 -29.83 -2.21
N THR A 497 -9.84 -29.47 -1.37
CA THR A 497 -8.66 -30.31 -1.08
C THR A 497 -9.04 -31.62 -0.38
N GLN A 498 -9.94 -31.58 0.60
CA GLN A 498 -10.37 -32.77 1.35
C GLN A 498 -11.25 -33.73 0.54
N ASN A 499 -11.94 -33.22 -0.48
CA ASN A 499 -12.92 -33.98 -1.25
C ASN A 499 -12.46 -34.25 -2.69
N LEU A 500 -11.17 -34.09 -2.98
CA LEU A 500 -10.58 -34.34 -4.29
C LEU A 500 -10.89 -35.78 -4.75
N LEU A 501 -11.39 -35.92 -5.99
CA LEU A 501 -11.65 -37.21 -6.59
C LEU A 501 -10.35 -37.84 -7.10
N ASP A 502 -10.18 -39.14 -6.88
CA ASP A 502 -9.07 -39.89 -7.47
C ASP A 502 -9.28 -40.04 -8.99
N LYS A 503 -8.43 -39.39 -9.78
CA LYS A 503 -8.46 -39.42 -11.25
C LYS A 503 -7.86 -40.69 -11.83
N LYS A 504 -7.34 -41.61 -11.01
CA LYS A 504 -6.70 -42.84 -11.48
C LYS A 504 -7.65 -43.65 -12.37
N GLY A 505 -7.23 -43.82 -13.62
CA GLY A 505 -7.97 -44.59 -14.63
C GLY A 505 -9.01 -43.79 -15.42
N TRP A 506 -9.13 -42.48 -15.19
CA TRP A 506 -9.93 -41.61 -16.04
C TRP A 506 -9.33 -41.52 -17.44
N THR A 507 -10.19 -41.42 -18.46
CA THR A 507 -9.76 -41.40 -19.87
C THR A 507 -10.43 -40.29 -20.63
N VAL A 508 -9.67 -39.57 -21.44
CA VAL A 508 -10.23 -38.72 -22.49
C VAL A 508 -10.75 -39.60 -23.62
N ILE A 509 -12.06 -39.55 -23.86
CA ILE A 509 -12.74 -40.38 -24.85
C ILE A 509 -13.08 -39.61 -26.14
N GLU A 510 -13.12 -38.29 -26.08
CA GLU A 510 -13.37 -37.42 -27.24
C GLU A 510 -12.61 -36.11 -27.07
N LYS A 511 -12.13 -35.54 -28.18
CA LYS A 511 -11.42 -34.26 -28.22
C LYS A 511 -11.58 -33.59 -29.58
N SER A 512 -11.59 -32.26 -29.63
CA SER A 512 -11.58 -31.50 -30.88
C SER A 512 -10.20 -31.52 -31.56
N SER A 513 -9.13 -31.46 -30.77
CA SER A 513 -7.74 -31.40 -31.26
C SER A 513 -6.74 -31.75 -30.15
N GLU A 514 -5.54 -32.16 -30.54
CA GLU A 514 -4.37 -32.30 -29.66
C GLU A 514 -3.08 -32.15 -30.48
N GLU A 515 -2.01 -31.71 -29.83
CA GLU A 515 -0.68 -31.65 -30.41
C GLU A 515 0.07 -32.94 -30.11
N THR A 516 0.67 -33.54 -31.15
CA THR A 516 1.37 -34.84 -31.03
C THR A 516 2.74 -34.86 -31.71
N SER A 517 3.07 -33.81 -32.46
CA SER A 517 4.24 -33.73 -33.34
C SER A 517 5.21 -32.60 -32.97
N GLY A 518 4.73 -31.56 -32.29
CA GLY A 518 5.51 -30.36 -31.95
C GLY A 518 6.08 -30.33 -30.54
N GLU A 519 5.50 -31.08 -29.60
CA GLU A 519 5.78 -30.94 -28.16
C GLU A 519 6.25 -32.24 -27.49
N GLY A 520 6.69 -33.22 -28.29
CA GLY A 520 7.25 -34.49 -27.79
C GLY A 520 6.21 -35.32 -27.02
N THR A 521 6.43 -35.50 -25.73
CA THR A 521 5.49 -36.21 -24.84
C THR A 521 4.30 -35.35 -24.41
N ASN A 522 4.36 -34.02 -24.57
CA ASN A 522 3.28 -33.09 -24.27
C ASN A 522 2.35 -32.82 -25.47
N GLY A 523 1.23 -32.15 -25.21
CA GLY A 523 0.23 -31.73 -26.19
C GLY A 523 -1.02 -32.61 -26.25
N ARG A 524 -1.03 -33.78 -25.61
CA ARG A 524 -2.10 -34.78 -25.72
C ARG A 524 -3.25 -34.47 -24.77
N ALA A 525 -4.48 -34.65 -25.24
CA ALA A 525 -5.66 -34.33 -24.41
C ALA A 525 -5.72 -35.16 -23.13
N GLN A 526 -5.24 -36.42 -23.15
CA GLN A 526 -5.22 -37.29 -21.97
C GLN A 526 -4.45 -36.70 -20.77
N GLN A 527 -3.55 -35.75 -21.00
CA GLN A 527 -2.69 -35.18 -19.97
C GLN A 527 -3.46 -34.30 -18.98
N ILE A 528 -4.66 -33.82 -19.34
CA ILE A 528 -5.48 -33.03 -18.41
C ILE A 528 -6.01 -33.81 -17.19
N VAL A 529 -5.78 -35.12 -17.13
CA VAL A 529 -6.25 -36.00 -16.05
C VAL A 529 -5.22 -37.10 -15.72
N ASP A 530 -3.94 -36.91 -16.05
CA ASP A 530 -2.91 -37.93 -15.85
C ASP A 530 -2.24 -37.89 -14.46
N GLY A 531 -2.43 -36.80 -13.72
CA GLY A 531 -1.91 -36.57 -12.38
C GLY A 531 -0.49 -36.00 -12.34
N ASP A 532 0.06 -35.52 -13.46
CA ASP A 532 1.39 -34.92 -13.55
C ASP A 532 1.31 -33.42 -13.87
N ASP A 533 1.59 -32.58 -12.88
CA ASP A 533 1.58 -31.12 -13.03
C ASP A 533 2.62 -30.56 -14.04
N ASN A 534 3.46 -31.40 -14.65
CA ASN A 534 4.43 -31.02 -15.68
C ASN A 534 4.01 -31.39 -17.12
N THR A 535 2.92 -32.14 -17.28
CA THR A 535 2.35 -32.48 -18.58
C THR A 535 1.18 -31.56 -18.89
N TYR A 536 0.85 -31.39 -20.17
CA TYR A 536 -0.26 -30.53 -20.57
C TYR A 536 -0.84 -30.90 -21.92
N TRP A 537 -2.14 -30.67 -22.07
CA TRP A 537 -2.79 -30.63 -23.36
C TRP A 537 -2.54 -29.30 -24.07
N HIS A 538 -2.34 -29.36 -25.39
CA HIS A 538 -2.29 -28.21 -26.28
C HIS A 538 -3.06 -28.55 -27.56
N PRO A 539 -3.94 -27.69 -28.08
CA PRO A 539 -4.54 -27.89 -29.41
C PRO A 539 -3.46 -27.89 -30.50
N GLN A 540 -3.68 -28.62 -31.59
CA GLN A 540 -2.71 -28.78 -32.67
C GLN A 540 -2.27 -27.42 -33.26
N TRP A 541 -0.96 -27.19 -33.27
CA TRP A 541 -0.34 -26.03 -33.91
C TRP A 541 0.73 -26.42 -34.95
N ARG A 542 1.29 -27.64 -34.86
CA ARG A 542 2.29 -28.13 -35.80
C ARG A 542 1.64 -29.07 -36.83
N GLY A 543 1.88 -28.77 -38.11
CA GLY A 543 1.30 -29.54 -39.23
C GLY A 543 -0.20 -29.30 -39.45
N GLY A 544 -0.78 -28.32 -38.76
CA GLY A 544 -2.19 -27.93 -38.84
C GLY A 544 -2.48 -26.77 -37.87
N THR A 545 -3.70 -26.27 -37.88
CA THR A 545 -4.14 -25.23 -36.93
C THR A 545 -5.54 -25.59 -36.46
N ALA A 546 -5.68 -25.93 -35.17
CA ALA A 546 -6.98 -26.21 -34.57
C ALA A 546 -7.89 -24.96 -34.62
N THR A 547 -9.21 -25.14 -34.48
CA THR A 547 -10.18 -24.04 -34.47
C THR A 547 -11.02 -24.09 -33.20
N LEU A 548 -11.44 -22.93 -32.70
CA LEU A 548 -12.39 -22.84 -31.59
C LEU A 548 -13.82 -23.17 -32.09
N PRO A 549 -14.70 -23.67 -31.20
CA PRO A 549 -14.43 -24.01 -29.80
C PRO A 549 -13.63 -25.30 -29.66
N HIS A 550 -12.77 -25.38 -28.64
CA HIS A 550 -12.11 -26.65 -28.31
C HIS A 550 -12.98 -27.47 -27.37
N THR A 551 -13.01 -28.78 -27.55
CA THR A 551 -13.82 -29.68 -26.72
C THR A 551 -12.98 -30.84 -26.22
N ILE A 552 -13.18 -31.24 -24.96
CA ILE A 552 -12.65 -32.48 -24.39
C ILE A 552 -13.77 -33.18 -23.62
N VAL A 553 -13.88 -34.49 -23.78
CA VAL A 553 -14.78 -35.35 -23.00
C VAL A 553 -13.99 -36.38 -22.23
N VAL A 554 -14.24 -36.46 -20.93
CA VAL A 554 -13.60 -37.42 -20.02
C VAL A 554 -14.63 -38.42 -19.49
N ASP A 555 -14.27 -39.70 -19.47
CA ASP A 555 -14.97 -40.77 -18.76
C ASP A 555 -14.25 -41.06 -17.44
N MET A 556 -14.91 -40.75 -16.32
CA MET A 556 -14.41 -41.02 -14.96
C MET A 556 -14.58 -42.49 -14.54
N LYS A 557 -15.10 -43.36 -15.42
CA LYS A 557 -15.38 -44.79 -15.24
C LYS A 557 -16.52 -45.12 -14.29
N THR A 558 -16.77 -44.28 -13.31
CA THR A 558 -17.84 -44.41 -12.31
C THR A 558 -18.67 -43.14 -12.25
N ILE A 559 -19.92 -43.26 -11.79
CA ILE A 559 -20.73 -42.09 -11.47
C ILE A 559 -20.20 -41.53 -10.15
N ASN A 560 -19.81 -40.26 -10.18
CA ASN A 560 -19.33 -39.51 -9.03
C ASN A 560 -20.26 -38.31 -8.79
N ASN A 561 -20.51 -38.00 -7.52
CA ASN A 561 -21.21 -36.78 -7.14
C ASN A 561 -20.19 -35.64 -7.15
N VAL A 562 -20.26 -34.75 -8.14
CA VAL A 562 -19.26 -33.70 -8.41
C VAL A 562 -19.77 -32.35 -7.91
N GLY A 563 -18.96 -31.66 -7.09
CA GLY A 563 -19.27 -30.33 -6.53
C GLY A 563 -18.51 -29.17 -7.19
N GLY A 564 -17.45 -29.45 -7.95
CA GLY A 564 -16.65 -28.40 -8.58
C GLY A 564 -15.46 -28.92 -9.37
N PHE A 565 -14.85 -28.02 -10.16
CA PHE A 565 -13.72 -28.26 -11.05
C PHE A 565 -12.57 -27.30 -10.69
N GLN A 566 -11.33 -27.74 -10.86
CA GLN A 566 -10.12 -26.93 -10.78
C GLN A 566 -9.33 -27.13 -12.07
N PHE A 567 -8.88 -26.03 -12.67
CA PHE A 567 -8.07 -26.01 -13.87
C PHE A 567 -6.67 -25.51 -13.53
N LYS A 568 -5.65 -26.29 -13.87
CA LYS A 568 -4.24 -25.87 -13.86
C LYS A 568 -3.82 -25.49 -15.27
N MET A 569 -3.30 -24.28 -15.43
CA MET A 569 -3.00 -23.65 -16.72
C MET A 569 -1.49 -23.45 -16.96
N GLY A 570 -0.68 -23.50 -15.90
CA GLY A 570 0.75 -23.17 -15.92
C GLY A 570 1.00 -21.65 -15.83
N ASP A 571 2.26 -21.23 -15.95
CA ASP A 571 2.65 -19.83 -15.66
C ASP A 571 2.61 -18.87 -16.86
N ASP A 572 2.18 -19.34 -18.04
CA ASP A 572 2.11 -18.52 -19.26
C ASP A 572 0.71 -17.92 -19.45
N PRO A 573 0.48 -16.63 -19.10
CA PRO A 573 -0.83 -16.00 -19.18
C PRO A 573 -1.37 -15.85 -20.61
N THR A 574 -0.53 -16.05 -21.63
CA THR A 574 -0.94 -16.04 -23.04
C THR A 574 -1.55 -17.37 -23.49
N ARG A 575 -1.63 -18.36 -22.60
CA ARG A 575 -2.13 -19.71 -22.87
C ARG A 575 -3.28 -20.14 -21.96
N PHE A 576 -4.04 -19.18 -21.45
CA PHE A 576 -5.16 -19.43 -20.53
C PHE A 576 -6.51 -19.55 -21.25
N ILE A 577 -7.46 -20.17 -20.56
CA ILE A 577 -8.89 -20.17 -20.91
C ILE A 577 -9.40 -18.74 -20.70
N LYS A 578 -10.28 -18.27 -21.57
CA LYS A 578 -10.99 -16.99 -21.39
C LYS A 578 -12.49 -17.19 -21.20
N ALA A 579 -13.12 -18.05 -22.00
CA ALA A 579 -14.54 -18.38 -21.89
C ALA A 579 -14.75 -19.88 -22.09
N TYR A 580 -15.58 -20.52 -21.25
CA TYR A 580 -15.78 -21.96 -21.25
C TYR A 580 -17.19 -22.39 -20.78
N ASP A 581 -17.61 -23.58 -21.20
CA ASP A 581 -18.76 -24.31 -20.67
C ASP A 581 -18.31 -25.64 -20.10
N ILE A 582 -19.01 -26.10 -19.08
CA ILE A 582 -18.86 -27.44 -18.52
C ILE A 582 -20.21 -28.15 -18.61
N TYR A 583 -20.23 -29.33 -19.21
CA TYR A 583 -21.38 -30.21 -19.26
C TYR A 583 -21.12 -31.50 -18.51
N GLY A 584 -22.17 -32.07 -17.94
CA GLY A 584 -22.18 -33.35 -17.23
C GLY A 584 -23.11 -34.36 -17.86
N SER A 585 -22.78 -35.64 -17.77
CA SER A 585 -23.62 -36.75 -18.21
C SER A 585 -23.39 -38.00 -17.38
N THR A 586 -24.43 -38.81 -17.18
CA THR A 586 -24.32 -40.17 -16.60
C THR A 586 -24.14 -41.24 -17.68
N ASP A 587 -24.47 -40.95 -18.95
CA ASP A 587 -24.60 -41.95 -20.02
C ASP A 587 -23.86 -41.60 -21.32
N ASN A 588 -23.16 -40.46 -21.37
CA ASN A 588 -22.43 -39.94 -22.54
C ASN A 588 -23.32 -39.59 -23.76
N SER A 589 -24.65 -39.54 -23.58
CA SER A 589 -25.60 -39.24 -24.64
C SER A 589 -26.44 -38.01 -24.32
N LYS A 590 -26.90 -37.87 -23.07
CA LYS A 590 -27.65 -36.71 -22.57
C LYS A 590 -26.72 -35.83 -21.77
N TRP A 591 -26.57 -34.59 -22.20
CA TRP A 591 -25.66 -33.61 -21.59
C TRP A 591 -26.45 -32.51 -20.91
N THR A 592 -26.10 -32.22 -19.66
CA THR A 592 -26.64 -31.09 -18.89
C THR A 592 -25.56 -30.03 -18.76
N LEU A 593 -25.88 -28.77 -19.06
CA LEU A 593 -24.98 -27.65 -18.80
C LEU A 593 -24.87 -27.46 -17.28
N LEU A 594 -23.66 -27.59 -16.75
CA LEU A 594 -23.36 -27.43 -15.33
C LEU A 594 -22.89 -26.00 -15.02
N CYS A 595 -22.14 -25.40 -15.94
CA CYS A 595 -21.61 -24.05 -15.80
C CYS A 595 -21.34 -23.45 -17.17
N SER A 596 -21.57 -22.13 -17.30
CA SER A 596 -21.09 -21.29 -18.40
C SER A 596 -20.43 -20.05 -17.81
N ASP A 597 -19.24 -19.71 -18.29
CA ASP A 597 -18.48 -18.54 -17.85
C ASP A 597 -17.76 -17.89 -19.04
N ASP A 598 -17.91 -16.58 -19.20
CA ASP A 598 -17.32 -15.78 -20.29
C ASP A 598 -16.03 -15.06 -19.89
N ALA A 599 -15.63 -15.14 -18.61
CA ALA A 599 -14.50 -14.39 -18.06
C ALA A 599 -13.73 -15.20 -17.01
N ALA A 600 -13.09 -16.29 -17.44
CA ALA A 600 -12.22 -17.09 -16.59
C ALA A 600 -11.08 -16.24 -15.98
N PRO A 601 -10.70 -16.48 -14.70
CA PRO A 601 -9.59 -15.76 -14.06
C PRO A 601 -8.27 -15.93 -14.82
N THR A 602 -7.50 -14.84 -14.97
CA THR A 602 -6.15 -14.88 -15.55
C THR A 602 -5.12 -15.32 -14.49
N LYS A 603 -5.14 -16.62 -14.15
CA LYS A 603 -4.26 -17.23 -13.14
C LYS A 603 -3.75 -18.58 -13.62
N SER A 604 -2.58 -18.99 -13.10
CA SER A 604 -1.99 -20.30 -13.37
C SER A 604 -2.83 -21.47 -12.84
N GLU A 605 -3.75 -21.19 -11.92
CA GLU A 605 -4.78 -22.12 -11.45
C GLU A 605 -6.06 -21.37 -11.07
N PHE A 606 -7.23 -21.96 -11.35
CA PHE A 606 -8.51 -21.45 -10.85
C PHE A 606 -9.54 -22.57 -10.62
N ARG A 607 -10.54 -22.29 -9.78
CA ARG A 607 -11.64 -23.21 -9.45
C ARG A 607 -12.98 -22.68 -9.96
N LYS A 608 -13.87 -23.61 -10.31
CA LYS A 608 -15.29 -23.37 -10.55
C LYS A 608 -16.11 -24.35 -9.72
N LEU A 609 -16.69 -23.86 -8.63
CA LEU A 609 -17.67 -24.61 -7.87
C LEU A 609 -19.02 -24.59 -8.60
N LEU A 610 -19.76 -25.68 -8.47
CA LEU A 610 -21.13 -25.79 -8.97
C LEU A 610 -22.11 -25.32 -7.89
N ASP A 611 -23.19 -24.69 -8.31
CA ASP A 611 -24.25 -24.21 -7.40
C ASP A 611 -24.93 -25.37 -6.65
N VAL A 612 -24.96 -26.54 -7.28
CA VAL A 612 -25.49 -27.79 -6.72
C VAL A 612 -24.57 -28.93 -7.19
N SER A 613 -24.28 -29.88 -6.31
CA SER A 613 -23.55 -31.08 -6.72
C SER A 613 -24.38 -31.97 -7.64
N VAL A 614 -23.72 -32.63 -8.59
CA VAL A 614 -24.38 -33.42 -9.63
C VAL A 614 -23.74 -34.79 -9.78
N ASP A 615 -24.57 -35.82 -9.91
CA ASP A 615 -24.11 -37.17 -10.22
C ASP A 615 -23.79 -37.28 -11.71
N ILE A 616 -22.50 -37.41 -12.04
CA ILE A 616 -22.02 -37.51 -13.40
C ILE A 616 -20.95 -38.60 -13.52
N ARG A 617 -20.89 -39.27 -14.66
CA ARG A 617 -19.78 -40.17 -15.03
C ARG A 617 -18.85 -39.50 -16.06
N TYR A 618 -19.43 -38.66 -16.90
CA TYR A 618 -18.75 -37.96 -17.96
C TYR A 618 -18.83 -36.46 -17.73
N PHE A 619 -17.73 -35.77 -17.97
CA PHE A 619 -17.75 -34.32 -18.11
C PHE A 619 -17.20 -33.92 -19.49
N LYS A 620 -17.72 -32.81 -20.00
CA LYS A 620 -17.30 -32.20 -21.25
C LYS A 620 -16.96 -30.74 -21.01
N ILE A 621 -15.75 -30.36 -21.38
CA ILE A 621 -15.29 -28.97 -21.34
C ILE A 621 -15.37 -28.42 -22.76
N VAL A 622 -15.98 -27.25 -22.93
CA VAL A 622 -16.03 -26.52 -24.21
C VAL A 622 -15.38 -25.16 -24.01
N ILE A 623 -14.22 -24.93 -24.62
CA ILE A 623 -13.52 -23.64 -24.56
C ILE A 623 -13.95 -22.81 -25.75
N ARG A 624 -14.65 -21.71 -25.49
CA ARG A 624 -15.15 -20.76 -26.50
C ARG A 624 -14.12 -19.70 -26.87
N GLN A 625 -13.27 -19.29 -25.92
CA GLN A 625 -12.22 -18.29 -26.12
C GLN A 625 -10.99 -18.58 -25.27
N THR A 626 -9.82 -18.14 -25.74
CA THR A 626 -8.53 -18.19 -25.02
C THR A 626 -7.96 -16.79 -24.84
N THR A 627 -6.91 -16.66 -24.02
CA THR A 627 -6.18 -15.38 -23.83
C THR A 627 -5.14 -15.12 -24.92
N ALA A 628 -4.81 -16.12 -25.74
CA ALA A 628 -3.86 -16.01 -26.83
C ALA A 628 -4.30 -14.98 -27.89
N THR A 629 -3.38 -14.13 -28.32
CA THR A 629 -3.59 -13.18 -29.43
C THR A 629 -3.01 -13.69 -30.75
N ASP A 630 -2.28 -14.80 -30.72
CA ASP A 630 -1.54 -15.42 -31.82
C ASP A 630 -2.19 -16.71 -32.37
N GLY A 631 -3.42 -17.00 -31.93
CA GLY A 631 -4.23 -18.10 -32.43
C GLY A 631 -5.15 -18.68 -31.34
N PRO A 632 -5.87 -19.77 -31.64
CA PRO A 632 -6.81 -20.42 -30.72
C PRO A 632 -6.08 -21.29 -29.69
N TRP A 633 -5.00 -20.79 -29.08
CA TRP A 633 -4.08 -21.59 -28.27
C TRP A 633 -4.36 -21.44 -26.78
N LEU A 634 -4.21 -22.57 -26.07
CA LEU A 634 -4.18 -22.64 -24.62
C LEU A 634 -3.41 -23.89 -24.19
N ARG A 635 -3.03 -23.94 -22.92
CA ARG A 635 -2.51 -25.16 -22.28
C ARG A 635 -3.33 -25.47 -21.04
N ILE A 636 -3.78 -26.70 -20.91
CA ILE A 636 -4.36 -27.20 -19.65
C ILE A 636 -3.45 -28.31 -19.17
N TYR A 637 -2.86 -28.10 -18.00
CA TYR A 637 -1.98 -29.05 -17.34
C TYR A 637 -2.83 -30.12 -16.66
N GLU A 638 -3.78 -29.69 -15.82
CA GLU A 638 -4.64 -30.61 -15.08
C GLU A 638 -6.06 -30.08 -14.93
N VAL A 639 -7.00 -31.01 -14.85
CA VAL A 639 -8.38 -30.79 -14.46
C VAL A 639 -8.69 -31.71 -13.29
N ASP A 640 -8.82 -31.11 -12.12
CA ASP A 640 -9.20 -31.78 -10.88
C ASP A 640 -10.68 -31.55 -10.56
N LEU A 641 -11.34 -32.55 -9.98
CA LEU A 641 -12.72 -32.42 -9.52
C LEU A 641 -12.80 -32.75 -8.03
N CYS A 642 -13.71 -32.10 -7.32
CA CYS A 642 -14.05 -32.44 -5.94
C CYS A 642 -15.45 -33.03 -5.84
N SER A 643 -15.66 -33.92 -4.86
CA SER A 643 -16.97 -34.51 -4.60
C SER A 643 -17.92 -33.53 -3.90
N GLY A 644 -19.23 -33.74 -4.05
CA GLY A 644 -20.28 -32.82 -3.64
C GLY A 644 -20.58 -32.71 -2.14
N LYS A 645 -19.54 -32.51 -1.33
CA LYS A 645 -19.65 -31.72 -0.11
C LYS A 645 -19.33 -30.26 -0.42
N SER A 646 -20.05 -29.61 -1.32
CA SER A 646 -19.78 -28.20 -1.64
C SER A 646 -20.59 -27.26 -0.75
N ILE A 647 -19.86 -26.32 -0.14
CA ILE A 647 -20.27 -25.06 0.50
C ILE A 647 -21.43 -25.16 1.50
N LYS A 648 -21.13 -24.98 2.80
CA LYS A 648 -22.14 -24.74 3.84
C LYS A 648 -23.11 -23.68 3.32
N SER A 649 -24.39 -24.03 3.14
CA SER A 649 -25.34 -22.98 2.79
C SER A 649 -25.50 -22.09 4.01
N THR A 650 -25.46 -20.77 3.82
CA THR A 650 -25.44 -19.84 4.95
C THR A 650 -26.65 -18.93 4.93
N LEU A 651 -27.17 -18.65 6.12
CA LEU A 651 -28.04 -17.52 6.36
C LEU A 651 -27.28 -16.49 7.18
N SER A 652 -27.13 -15.27 6.68
CA SER A 652 -26.55 -14.16 7.44
C SER A 652 -27.46 -12.93 7.40
N GLY A 653 -27.20 -11.94 8.25
CA GLY A 653 -27.95 -10.69 8.25
C GLY A 653 -27.68 -9.85 9.49
N ARG A 654 -28.45 -8.77 9.63
CA ARG A 654 -28.40 -7.85 10.78
C ARG A 654 -29.74 -7.76 11.48
N VAL A 655 -29.74 -7.89 12.79
CA VAL A 655 -30.88 -7.59 13.66
C VAL A 655 -30.77 -6.16 14.18
N THR A 656 -31.77 -5.35 13.85
CA THR A 656 -31.86 -3.95 14.26
C THR A 656 -33.19 -3.65 14.94
N CYS A 657 -33.29 -2.49 15.58
CA CYS A 657 -34.53 -1.89 16.02
C CYS A 657 -34.47 -0.40 15.75
N ASN A 658 -35.38 0.10 14.88
CA ASN A 658 -35.35 1.48 14.41
C ASN A 658 -33.98 1.89 13.84
N GLY A 659 -33.33 0.97 13.11
CA GLY A 659 -32.02 1.17 12.52
C GLY A 659 -30.83 1.05 13.48
N LYS A 660 -31.05 0.89 14.80
CA LYS A 660 -29.98 0.65 15.78
C LYS A 660 -29.71 -0.85 15.94
N PRO A 661 -28.45 -1.28 16.13
CA PRO A 661 -28.13 -2.70 16.30
C PRO A 661 -28.70 -3.28 17.59
N VAL A 662 -29.15 -4.54 17.55
CA VAL A 662 -29.57 -5.29 18.74
C VAL A 662 -28.53 -6.37 19.03
N ASN A 663 -27.74 -6.17 20.09
CA ASN A 663 -26.75 -7.13 20.56
C ASN A 663 -27.41 -8.30 21.32
N GLY A 664 -26.92 -9.52 21.14
CA GLY A 664 -27.40 -10.68 21.89
C GLY A 664 -28.75 -11.22 21.42
N ALA A 665 -29.26 -10.78 20.26
CA ALA A 665 -30.48 -11.31 19.69
C ALA A 665 -30.24 -12.74 19.18
N THR A 666 -31.08 -13.68 19.59
CA THR A 666 -31.03 -15.06 19.07
C THR A 666 -31.81 -15.13 17.77
N VAL A 667 -31.21 -15.72 16.74
CA VAL A 667 -31.81 -16.00 15.44
C VAL A 667 -31.86 -17.52 15.26
N ASN A 668 -33.06 -18.04 14.97
CA ASN A 668 -33.32 -19.47 14.88
C ASN A 668 -33.90 -19.83 13.51
N LEU A 669 -33.36 -20.91 12.93
CA LEU A 669 -33.95 -21.62 11.80
C LEU A 669 -34.47 -22.96 12.27
N ARG A 670 -35.74 -23.25 12.01
CA ARG A 670 -36.37 -24.50 12.42
C ARG A 670 -37.13 -25.16 11.30
N SER A 671 -36.82 -26.42 11.05
CA SER A 671 -37.65 -27.36 10.31
C SER A 671 -38.18 -28.45 11.26
N LEU A 672 -38.94 -29.41 10.73
CA LEU A 672 -39.37 -30.58 11.51
C LEU A 672 -38.21 -31.50 11.90
N GLU A 673 -37.09 -31.46 11.17
CA GLU A 673 -35.98 -32.39 11.33
C GLU A 673 -34.72 -31.77 11.93
N LYS A 674 -34.56 -30.45 11.82
CA LYS A 674 -33.32 -29.75 12.17
C LYS A 674 -33.57 -28.35 12.69
N VAL A 675 -32.71 -27.93 13.61
CA VAL A 675 -32.72 -26.60 14.20
C VAL A 675 -31.30 -26.04 14.14
N TYR A 676 -31.19 -24.76 13.79
CA TYR A 676 -29.96 -23.99 13.90
C TYR A 676 -30.20 -22.69 14.65
N ASP A 677 -29.20 -22.23 15.36
CA ASP A 677 -29.23 -21.01 16.16
C ASP A 677 -27.96 -20.19 15.94
N ALA A 678 -28.10 -18.87 15.94
CA ALA A 678 -27.02 -17.91 16.05
C ALA A 678 -27.41 -16.80 17.02
N THR A 679 -26.43 -16.11 17.59
CA THR A 679 -26.65 -14.91 18.40
C THR A 679 -25.96 -13.74 17.74
N THR A 680 -26.59 -12.57 17.77
CA THR A 680 -25.99 -11.37 17.20
C THR A 680 -24.85 -10.82 18.04
N ASP A 681 -23.86 -10.25 17.35
CA ASP A 681 -22.78 -9.50 18.00
C ASP A 681 -23.21 -8.08 18.43
N GLU A 682 -22.27 -7.30 18.95
CA GLU A 682 -22.51 -5.92 19.43
C GLU A 682 -23.05 -4.96 18.35
N PHE A 683 -22.88 -5.30 17.07
CA PHE A 683 -23.36 -4.54 15.92
C PHE A 683 -24.62 -5.15 15.29
N GLY A 684 -25.20 -6.18 15.91
CA GLY A 684 -26.43 -6.82 15.49
C GLY A 684 -26.26 -7.87 14.39
N TYR A 685 -25.04 -8.25 13.99
CA TYR A 685 -24.86 -9.20 12.89
C TYR A 685 -24.91 -10.66 13.35
N TYR A 686 -25.44 -11.54 12.50
CA TYR A 686 -25.47 -12.99 12.71
C TYR A 686 -25.13 -13.77 11.43
N THR A 687 -24.64 -15.01 11.61
CA THR A 687 -24.42 -16.00 10.55
C THR A 687 -24.78 -17.41 11.05
N ILE A 688 -25.52 -18.17 10.26
CA ILE A 688 -25.91 -19.56 10.49
C ILE A 688 -25.42 -20.43 9.33
N ASN A 689 -24.73 -21.52 9.64
CA ASN A 689 -24.35 -22.55 8.68
C ASN A 689 -25.41 -23.66 8.62
N VAL A 690 -25.91 -23.97 7.42
CA VAL A 690 -26.97 -24.93 7.15
C VAL A 690 -26.42 -26.08 6.31
N ASP A 691 -26.51 -27.29 6.87
CA ASP A 691 -26.07 -28.55 6.25
C ASP A 691 -27.20 -29.33 5.55
N ARG A 692 -28.48 -28.96 5.75
CA ARG A 692 -29.66 -29.62 5.17
C ARG A 692 -30.42 -28.67 4.21
N THR A 693 -29.86 -28.45 3.03
CA THR A 693 -30.37 -27.51 2.02
C THR A 693 -31.61 -28.01 1.27
N ASP A 694 -31.96 -29.28 1.48
CA ASP A 694 -33.16 -29.94 0.97
C ASP A 694 -34.43 -29.55 1.74
N LEU A 695 -34.31 -28.86 2.87
CA LEU A 695 -35.41 -28.48 3.74
C LEU A 695 -35.81 -27.01 3.60
N THR A 696 -37.04 -26.70 4.00
CA THR A 696 -37.50 -25.33 4.26
C THR A 696 -37.50 -25.05 5.77
N TYR A 697 -37.22 -23.81 6.14
CA TYR A 697 -37.05 -23.40 7.53
C TYR A 697 -37.99 -22.26 7.91
N GLN A 698 -38.59 -22.35 9.08
CA GLN A 698 -39.21 -21.21 9.73
C GLN A 698 -38.10 -20.37 10.37
N LEU A 699 -37.94 -19.12 9.93
CA LEU A 699 -37.00 -18.15 10.51
C LEU A 699 -37.68 -17.35 11.62
N THR A 700 -37.01 -17.25 12.77
CA THR A 700 -37.43 -16.43 13.90
C THR A 700 -36.25 -15.71 14.53
N ALA A 701 -36.50 -14.59 15.19
CA ALA A 701 -35.48 -13.93 16.01
C ALA A 701 -36.10 -13.25 17.23
N TRP A 702 -35.35 -13.17 18.33
CA TRP A 702 -35.81 -12.51 19.54
C TRP A 702 -34.65 -11.97 20.37
N ALA A 703 -34.95 -10.96 21.19
CA ALA A 703 -34.04 -10.38 22.16
C ALA A 703 -34.87 -9.80 23.33
N ASP A 704 -34.27 -9.70 24.51
CA ASP A 704 -34.92 -9.12 25.67
C ASP A 704 -35.31 -7.66 25.43
N GLY A 705 -36.57 -7.31 25.74
CA GLY A 705 -37.11 -5.97 25.51
C GLY A 705 -37.74 -5.73 24.13
N TYR A 706 -37.78 -6.75 23.26
CA TYR A 706 -38.34 -6.65 21.90
C TYR A 706 -39.44 -7.68 21.65
N TYR A 707 -40.35 -7.40 20.70
CA TYR A 707 -41.25 -8.42 20.17
C TYR A 707 -40.48 -9.41 19.29
N SER A 708 -40.74 -10.71 19.42
CA SER A 708 -40.14 -11.73 18.57
C SER A 708 -40.53 -11.54 17.10
N TYR A 709 -39.56 -11.65 16.21
CA TYR A 709 -39.73 -11.70 14.77
C TYR A 709 -40.10 -13.11 14.31
N TYR A 710 -41.04 -13.18 13.38
CA TYR A 710 -41.44 -14.41 12.68
C TYR A 710 -41.51 -14.10 11.19
N GLU A 711 -40.75 -14.84 10.38
CA GLU A 711 -40.87 -14.74 8.94
C GLU A 711 -42.22 -15.29 8.47
N SER A 712 -42.87 -14.57 7.57
CA SER A 712 -44.25 -14.90 7.17
C SER A 712 -44.36 -16.20 6.36
N GLN A 713 -43.28 -16.58 5.67
CA GLN A 713 -43.19 -17.78 4.85
C GLN A 713 -41.92 -18.56 5.20
N PRO A 714 -41.94 -19.91 5.17
CA PRO A 714 -40.72 -20.69 5.28
C PRO A 714 -39.71 -20.31 4.21
N ILE A 715 -38.43 -20.30 4.58
CA ILE A 715 -37.32 -19.94 3.68
C ILE A 715 -36.49 -21.16 3.32
N GLU A 716 -36.01 -21.19 2.07
CA GLU A 716 -35.01 -22.15 1.62
C GLU A 716 -33.62 -21.54 1.77
N ILE A 717 -32.68 -22.32 2.30
CA ILE A 717 -31.28 -21.91 2.44
C ILE A 717 -30.45 -22.73 1.47
N LYS A 718 -30.30 -22.19 0.24
CA LYS A 718 -29.49 -22.76 -0.83
C LYS A 718 -28.40 -21.78 -1.20
N GLY A 719 -27.15 -22.21 -1.11
CA GLY A 719 -26.00 -21.31 -1.29
C GLY A 719 -25.97 -20.25 -0.19
N ARG A 720 -25.86 -18.97 -0.55
CA ARG A 720 -25.75 -17.86 0.41
C ARG A 720 -27.02 -17.02 0.42
N VAL A 721 -27.66 -16.90 1.58
CA VAL A 721 -28.89 -16.12 1.78
C VAL A 721 -28.63 -15.03 2.80
N VAL A 722 -28.95 -13.78 2.47
CA VAL A 722 -28.86 -12.63 3.38
C VAL A 722 -30.26 -12.16 3.77
N LYS A 723 -30.53 -11.99 5.06
CA LYS A 723 -31.81 -11.55 5.59
C LYS A 723 -31.64 -10.64 6.81
N ASP A 724 -31.89 -9.34 6.62
CA ASP A 724 -31.96 -8.42 7.75
C ASP A 724 -33.30 -8.53 8.48
N ILE A 725 -33.27 -8.33 9.80
CA ILE A 725 -34.41 -8.44 10.71
C ILE A 725 -34.54 -7.12 11.48
N ASP A 726 -35.72 -6.51 11.46
CA ASP A 726 -36.03 -5.34 12.27
C ASP A 726 -36.98 -5.74 13.41
N LEU A 727 -36.44 -5.85 14.61
CA LEU A 727 -37.20 -6.05 15.83
C LEU A 727 -37.89 -4.75 16.24
N LYS A 728 -39.08 -4.90 16.83
CA LYS A 728 -39.83 -3.77 17.37
C LYS A 728 -39.68 -3.72 18.89
N PRO A 729 -39.46 -2.52 19.48
CA PRO A 729 -39.35 -2.41 20.92
C PRO A 729 -40.69 -2.77 21.55
N MET A 730 -40.64 -3.52 22.65
CA MET A 730 -41.85 -3.94 23.33
C MET A 730 -42.45 -2.75 24.09
N THR A 731 -43.51 -2.15 23.56
CA THR A 731 -44.15 -0.93 24.11
C THR A 731 -45.35 -1.22 25.01
N ALA A 732 -45.97 -2.41 24.87
CA ALA A 732 -47.03 -2.91 25.76
C ALA A 732 -47.23 -4.44 25.63
N ILE A 733 -47.81 -5.10 26.63
CA ILE A 733 -48.16 -6.53 26.57
C ILE A 733 -49.57 -6.69 25.99
N ASN A 734 -49.70 -7.09 24.71
CA ASN A 734 -50.94 -6.94 23.95
C ASN A 734 -52.00 -8.07 24.05
N SER A 735 -51.73 -9.25 24.64
CA SER A 735 -52.78 -10.27 24.83
C SER A 735 -52.41 -11.41 25.80
N VAL A 736 -53.44 -12.07 26.36
CA VAL A 736 -53.36 -13.31 27.15
C VAL A 736 -53.82 -14.48 26.28
N SER A 737 -52.99 -15.50 26.07
CA SER A 737 -53.38 -16.70 25.31
C SER A 737 -54.10 -17.67 26.24
N ILE A 738 -55.32 -18.05 25.88
CA ILE A 738 -56.20 -18.92 26.70
C ILE A 738 -56.14 -20.40 26.24
N THR A 739 -55.34 -20.74 25.23
CA THR A 739 -55.48 -22.02 24.49
C THR A 739 -54.16 -22.77 24.19
N GLY A 740 -53.09 -22.58 24.95
CA GLY A 740 -51.83 -23.30 24.75
C GLY A 740 -51.42 -24.13 25.98
N ASP A 741 -50.94 -25.35 25.75
CA ASP A 741 -50.31 -26.16 26.79
C ASP A 741 -49.04 -25.44 27.30
N ILE A 742 -48.91 -25.33 28.62
CA ILE A 742 -47.77 -24.68 29.25
C ILE A 742 -46.62 -25.69 29.28
N PRO A 743 -45.42 -25.38 28.74
CA PRO A 743 -44.25 -26.25 28.85
C PRO A 743 -43.99 -26.64 30.32
N SER A 744 -43.72 -27.93 30.56
CA SER A 744 -43.63 -28.50 31.90
C SER A 744 -42.37 -28.07 32.67
N ASP A 745 -41.33 -27.66 31.95
CA ASP A 745 -39.99 -27.32 32.44
C ASP A 745 -39.72 -25.81 32.52
N ALA A 746 -40.58 -24.96 31.95
CA ALA A 746 -40.37 -23.53 31.89
C ALA A 746 -40.70 -22.80 33.21
N ALA A 747 -39.84 -21.84 33.58
CA ALA A 747 -40.03 -21.00 34.77
C ALA A 747 -41.30 -20.13 34.62
N ARG A 748 -42.12 -20.09 35.68
CA ARG A 748 -43.40 -19.38 35.71
C ARG A 748 -43.32 -18.17 36.63
N TYR A 749 -43.93 -17.07 36.22
CA TYR A 749 -43.97 -15.85 37.00
C TYR A 749 -45.41 -15.36 37.15
N ASN A 750 -45.78 -14.79 38.30
CA ASN A 750 -47.06 -14.09 38.41
C ASN A 750 -47.02 -12.73 37.68
N ILE A 751 -48.16 -12.04 37.61
CA ILE A 751 -48.27 -10.71 36.98
C ILE A 751 -47.40 -9.63 37.64
N SER A 752 -46.90 -9.88 38.85
CA SER A 752 -45.99 -9.01 39.60
C SER A 752 -44.52 -9.39 39.42
N GLY A 753 -44.21 -10.35 38.53
CA GLY A 753 -42.84 -10.76 38.20
C GLY A 753 -42.21 -11.71 39.22
N GLN A 754 -42.95 -12.22 40.20
CA GLN A 754 -42.43 -13.18 41.16
C GLN A 754 -42.52 -14.60 40.59
N ARG A 755 -41.46 -15.39 40.78
CA ARG A 755 -41.44 -16.80 40.36
C ARG A 755 -42.46 -17.59 41.17
N VAL A 756 -43.24 -18.45 40.51
CA VAL A 756 -44.31 -19.25 41.12
C VAL A 756 -44.23 -20.72 40.73
N GLU A 757 -44.81 -21.59 41.55
CA GLU A 757 -44.81 -23.04 41.36
C GLU A 757 -45.80 -23.47 40.26
N GLN A 758 -45.59 -24.68 39.72
CA GLN A 758 -46.35 -25.23 38.60
C GLN A 758 -47.87 -25.32 38.86
N GLY A 759 -48.28 -25.53 40.12
CA GLY A 759 -49.68 -25.66 40.52
C GLY A 759 -50.43 -24.34 40.82
N THR A 760 -49.78 -23.18 40.62
CA THR A 760 -50.38 -21.88 40.93
C THR A 760 -51.58 -21.61 40.02
N ARG A 761 -52.73 -21.23 40.59
CA ARG A 761 -53.94 -20.83 39.85
C ARG A 761 -53.94 -19.32 39.56
N GLY A 762 -54.37 -18.92 38.37
CA GLY A 762 -54.44 -17.52 37.94
C GLY A 762 -53.64 -17.25 36.66
N ILE A 763 -53.27 -15.99 36.43
CA ILE A 763 -52.48 -15.63 35.24
C ILE A 763 -51.00 -15.81 35.56
N VAL A 764 -50.34 -16.70 34.82
CA VAL A 764 -48.89 -16.92 34.87
C VAL A 764 -48.22 -16.51 33.57
N ILE A 765 -47.00 -15.98 33.67
CA ILE A 765 -46.15 -15.58 32.56
C ILE A 765 -45.08 -16.64 32.40
N VAL A 766 -44.97 -17.20 31.19
CA VAL A 766 -43.97 -18.20 30.80
C VAL A 766 -43.42 -17.80 29.44
N ASN A 767 -42.10 -17.59 29.36
CA ASN A 767 -41.40 -17.13 28.15
C ASN A 767 -42.09 -15.91 27.49
N GLY A 768 -42.45 -14.91 28.30
CA GLY A 768 -43.10 -13.68 27.85
C GLY A 768 -44.59 -13.81 27.47
N LYS A 769 -45.17 -15.00 27.54
CA LYS A 769 -46.60 -15.24 27.24
C LYS A 769 -47.42 -15.44 28.51
N LYS A 770 -48.60 -14.84 28.57
CA LYS A 770 -49.56 -15.01 29.67
C LYS A 770 -50.46 -16.23 29.40
N TYR A 771 -50.54 -17.13 30.37
CA TYR A 771 -51.41 -18.30 30.39
C TYR A 771 -52.37 -18.21 31.59
N LEU A 772 -53.58 -18.73 31.43
CA LEU A 772 -54.50 -18.91 32.55
C LEU A 772 -54.40 -20.34 33.08
N THR A 773 -53.86 -20.51 34.28
CA THR A 773 -53.84 -21.79 34.98
C THR A 773 -55.09 -21.91 35.84
N LYS A 774 -55.87 -22.99 35.64
CA LYS A 774 -57.13 -23.25 36.36
C LYS A 774 -56.93 -23.98 37.68
#